data_AF-A0A8X7Z3K5-F1
#
_entry.id   AF-A0A8X7Z3K5-F1
#
_cell.length_a   1.000
_cell.length_b   1.000
_cell.length_c   1.000
_cell.angle_alpha   90.00
_cell.angle_beta   90.00
_cell.angle_gamma   90.00
#
_symmetry.space_group_name_H-M   'P 1'
#
loop_
_entity.id
_entity.type
_entity.pdbx_description
1 polymer ?
#
loop_
_entity_poly.entity_id
_entity_poly.type
_entity_poly.pdbx_seq_one_letter_code
_entity_poly.pdbx_strand_id
1 'polypeptide(L)'
;MELGSVLQFLENKTILVTGATGYLAKIFVEKILRVQPNVKKFYLLLRAADAKSANERLRDEVIGRDLFRVLREKHGAGLHSFISEKVTPVAGDISHEDLGVKDSSLKDEMWREIDAVLNFAATTNFDERYDVALGINTLGALHVLNFAKKCVKIKMLVHVSTAYVCGEDAGLILEQPYHMGMAKKGDEKIDINFEKRMVQEKLNELKLEDVPEKEITSAMKDFGIERARLFGWPNTYVFTKAMGEMLLVNFKDGLPLVIIRPTMVASTYKEPFPGWIEGVRTIDSIIVGYGKGRVTCFISGPRSTLDVIPADMVVNAIIVAMVARAKQHSEIIYHLGSSFRNPVTVSNLHDFIFRYFSEHPWINKEGGSVKVGKGIVLSSMPKFYTYMAFRFLLPLKALQLLNILLFKKYQDVYTVLDRRVKLVMRLADLYKPYVFFEGIFNDLNSEKLRIISKETCHETDIFDFDPMNIDWDDYMMNVHIPGLRKRRAEAWLIEVVDDGGCGCGRARLYGWPNAYVFTKAMGEMLLMHFKDYLPLAIIRPTIVSSTCKDPFPGWIEGLRNIDSLIAGYGKGSLKCFISNPKSDIDVIPADNMVVNAIIVAMVVHAGQKTSGIIYHVGSSLRNPVKLNLHDFSFRYFRKNPWINRKGARVKVKKLAILTSMDSFQAYVAIRFLLPLKALHLVNMLLFRKYRDACAVLDRKLKLLRRLTDLLKPYVLFEGIFDDKNSEKLQIASRKTCPETNVFNFDPTSIDWEDYMMNAHISGLVLWKILTYF
;
A
#
# COMPACT_ATOMS: atom_id res chain seq x y z
N MET A 1 18.67 -22.58 37.07
CA MET A 1 18.38 -22.94 35.66
C MET A 1 19.62 -22.55 34.89
N GLU A 2 20.32 -23.51 34.28
CA GLU A 2 21.49 -23.20 33.44
C GLU A 2 21.02 -23.07 31.98
N LEU A 3 21.31 -21.93 31.35
CA LEU A 3 20.89 -21.65 29.97
C LEU A 3 21.67 -22.50 28.94
N GLY A 4 22.90 -22.90 29.26
CA GLY A 4 23.84 -23.48 28.29
C GLY A 4 24.21 -22.47 27.19
N SER A 5 24.85 -22.95 26.11
CA SER A 5 25.15 -22.11 24.94
C SER A 5 23.91 -21.92 24.05
N VAL A 6 23.61 -20.66 23.72
CA VAL A 6 22.50 -20.31 22.83
C VAL A 6 22.80 -20.78 21.41
N LEU A 7 24.05 -20.58 20.97
CA LEU A 7 24.49 -21.03 19.65
C LEU A 7 24.41 -22.56 19.53
N GLN A 8 24.84 -23.31 20.54
CA GLN A 8 24.76 -24.77 20.55
C GLN A 8 23.31 -25.26 20.54
N PHE A 9 22.40 -24.58 21.25
CA PHE A 9 20.98 -24.93 21.19
C PHE A 9 20.41 -24.80 19.78
N LEU A 10 20.74 -23.70 19.08
CA LEU A 10 20.26 -23.40 17.72
C LEU A 10 20.87 -24.30 16.65
N GLU A 11 22.01 -24.95 16.94
CA GLU A 11 22.63 -25.90 16.04
C GLU A 11 21.68 -27.06 15.70
N ASN A 12 21.64 -27.41 14.42
CA ASN A 12 20.82 -28.47 13.85
C ASN A 12 19.31 -28.35 14.15
N LYS A 13 18.81 -27.15 14.48
CA LYS A 13 17.36 -26.90 14.69
C LYS A 13 16.64 -26.55 13.40
N THR A 14 15.41 -27.05 13.29
CA THR A 14 14.47 -26.66 12.24
C THR A 14 13.43 -25.71 12.82
N ILE A 15 13.31 -24.52 12.24
CA ILE A 15 12.49 -23.44 12.81
C ILE A 15 11.45 -22.98 11.78
N LEU A 16 10.18 -22.95 12.19
CA LEU A 16 9.12 -22.30 11.41
C LEU A 16 8.94 -20.86 11.88
N VAL A 17 8.98 -19.91 10.94
CA VAL A 17 8.73 -18.49 11.20
C VAL A 17 7.51 -18.05 10.38
N THR A 18 6.46 -17.62 11.07
CA THR A 18 5.32 -16.96 10.41
C THR A 18 5.53 -15.45 10.36
N GLY A 19 4.93 -14.79 9.36
CA GLY A 19 5.08 -13.34 9.21
C GLY A 19 6.51 -12.97 8.82
N ALA A 20 7.20 -13.83 8.04
CA ALA A 20 8.61 -13.69 7.67
C ALA A 20 8.92 -12.38 6.90
N THR A 21 7.93 -11.77 6.25
CA THR A 21 8.07 -10.45 5.62
C THR A 21 7.94 -9.28 6.61
N GLY A 22 7.69 -9.55 7.89
CA GLY A 22 7.57 -8.55 8.94
C GLY A 22 8.92 -8.10 9.50
N TYR A 23 8.93 -6.89 10.07
CA TYR A 23 10.14 -6.22 10.56
C TYR A 23 10.96 -7.04 11.57
N LEU A 24 10.35 -7.46 12.68
CA LEU A 24 11.03 -8.27 13.70
C LEU A 24 11.45 -9.65 13.18
N ALA A 25 10.60 -10.29 12.37
CA ALA A 25 10.88 -11.62 11.84
C ALA A 25 12.13 -11.63 10.94
N LYS A 26 12.33 -10.57 10.14
CA LYS A 26 13.54 -10.41 9.31
C LYS A 26 14.80 -10.30 10.17
N ILE A 27 14.78 -9.49 11.22
CA ILE A 27 15.91 -9.33 12.15
C ILE A 27 16.20 -10.67 12.84
N PHE A 28 15.16 -11.38 13.27
CA PHE A 28 15.31 -12.71 13.88
C PHE A 28 15.98 -13.72 12.93
N VAL A 29 15.49 -13.82 11.69
CA VAL A 29 16.06 -14.73 10.68
C VAL A 29 17.49 -14.33 10.32
N GLU A 30 17.74 -13.05 10.08
CA GLU A 30 19.10 -12.55 9.78
C GLU A 30 20.05 -12.84 10.94
N LYS A 31 19.66 -12.54 12.18
CA LYS A 31 20.46 -12.74 13.37
C LYS A 31 20.91 -14.20 13.48
N ILE A 32 19.98 -15.16 13.40
CA ILE A 32 20.33 -16.58 13.52
C ILE A 32 21.21 -17.04 12.37
N LEU A 33 20.88 -16.71 11.12
CA LEU A 33 21.70 -17.09 9.96
C LEU A 33 23.13 -16.52 10.06
N ARG A 34 23.28 -15.33 10.65
CA ARG A 34 24.59 -14.69 10.84
C ARG A 34 25.42 -15.33 11.95
N VAL A 35 24.81 -15.61 13.10
CA VAL A 35 25.53 -16.05 14.31
C VAL A 35 25.62 -17.56 14.46
N GLN A 36 24.67 -18.33 13.89
CA GLN A 36 24.66 -19.79 13.90
C GLN A 36 24.41 -20.36 12.50
N PRO A 37 25.46 -20.46 11.65
CA PRO A 37 25.33 -21.00 10.29
C PRO A 37 25.00 -22.49 10.24
N ASN A 38 25.15 -23.25 11.34
CA ASN A 38 24.80 -24.67 11.42
C ASN A 38 23.34 -24.90 11.85
N VAL A 39 22.49 -23.86 11.85
CA VAL A 39 21.04 -24.07 11.90
C VAL A 39 20.62 -25.00 10.76
N LYS A 40 19.72 -25.96 11.01
CA LYS A 40 19.37 -26.99 10.03
C LYS A 40 18.59 -26.38 8.88
N LYS A 41 17.45 -25.76 9.19
CA LYS A 41 16.52 -25.21 8.19
C LYS A 41 15.54 -24.22 8.81
N PHE A 42 15.22 -23.17 8.06
CA PHE A 42 14.10 -22.27 8.29
C PHE A 42 12.97 -22.57 7.31
N TYR A 43 11.76 -22.79 7.82
CA TYR A 43 10.54 -22.67 7.05
C TYR A 43 9.99 -21.26 7.22
N LEU A 44 9.92 -20.49 6.14
CA LEU A 44 9.40 -19.12 6.18
C LEU A 44 8.02 -19.09 5.54
N LEU A 45 6.97 -18.95 6.36
CA LEU A 45 5.60 -18.87 5.87
C LEU A 45 5.34 -17.48 5.25
N LEU A 46 4.96 -17.49 3.97
CA LEU A 46 4.77 -16.31 3.13
C LEU A 46 3.39 -16.38 2.46
N ARG A 47 2.59 -15.32 2.63
CA ARG A 47 1.28 -15.20 1.97
C ARG A 47 1.45 -15.12 0.45
N ALA A 48 1.24 -16.23 -0.24
CA ALA A 48 1.49 -16.36 -1.66
C ALA A 48 0.54 -17.39 -2.26
N ALA A 49 0.24 -17.26 -3.55
CA ALA A 49 -0.66 -18.19 -4.24
C ALA A 49 -0.02 -19.59 -4.41
N ASP A 50 1.30 -19.62 -4.61
CA ASP A 50 2.09 -20.81 -4.90
C ASP A 50 3.56 -20.64 -4.44
N ALA A 51 4.34 -21.71 -4.57
CA ALA A 51 5.75 -21.75 -4.18
C ALA A 51 6.63 -20.79 -5.00
N LYS A 52 6.30 -20.52 -6.27
CA LYS A 52 7.05 -19.57 -7.11
C LYS A 52 6.89 -18.16 -6.57
N SER A 53 5.65 -17.75 -6.31
CA SER A 53 5.31 -16.46 -5.72
C SER A 53 5.92 -16.32 -4.32
N ALA A 54 5.95 -17.39 -3.52
CA ALA A 54 6.63 -17.38 -2.22
C ALA A 54 8.15 -17.15 -2.35
N ASN A 55 8.80 -17.79 -3.33
CA ASN A 55 10.23 -17.57 -3.62
C ASN A 55 10.51 -16.12 -4.07
N GLU A 56 9.66 -15.55 -4.92
CA GLU A 56 9.78 -14.15 -5.34
C GLU A 56 9.68 -13.19 -4.15
N ARG A 57 8.68 -13.39 -3.28
CA ARG A 57 8.54 -12.60 -2.04
C ARG A 57 9.72 -12.79 -1.08
N LEU A 58 10.25 -14.01 -0.94
CA LEU A 58 11.44 -14.26 -0.13
C LEU A 58 12.63 -13.44 -0.65
N ARG A 59 12.87 -13.48 -1.96
CA ARG A 59 13.96 -12.74 -2.58
C ARG A 59 13.78 -11.24 -2.43
N ASP A 60 12.60 -10.71 -2.77
CA ASP A 60 12.41 -9.27 -2.92
C ASP A 60 12.09 -8.57 -1.59
N GLU A 61 11.31 -9.22 -0.73
CA GLU A 61 10.84 -8.60 0.51
C GLU A 61 11.69 -8.93 1.73
N VAL A 62 12.46 -10.03 1.71
CA VAL A 62 13.27 -10.50 2.86
C VAL A 62 14.76 -10.39 2.53
N ILE A 63 15.31 -11.30 1.71
CA ILE A 63 16.76 -11.43 1.48
C ILE A 63 17.33 -10.23 0.72
N GLY A 64 16.54 -9.61 -0.15
CA GLY A 64 16.91 -8.42 -0.91
C GLY A 64 17.03 -7.15 -0.07
N ARG A 65 16.55 -7.15 1.18
CA ARG A 65 16.60 -5.98 2.04
C ARG A 65 18.04 -5.66 2.48
N ASP A 66 18.28 -4.39 2.79
CA ASP A 66 19.58 -3.93 3.28
C ASP A 66 20.02 -4.61 4.58
N LEU A 67 19.07 -5.14 5.36
CA LEU A 67 19.33 -5.93 6.57
C LEU A 67 20.33 -7.07 6.30
N PHE A 68 20.12 -7.81 5.22
CA PHE A 68 20.91 -8.98 4.84
C PHE A 68 22.25 -8.58 4.19
N ARG A 69 22.64 -7.30 4.18
CA ARG A 69 23.92 -6.84 3.63
C ARG A 69 25.11 -7.49 4.34
N VAL A 70 25.02 -7.66 5.66
CA VAL A 70 26.09 -8.28 6.45
C VAL A 70 26.27 -9.76 6.07
N LEU A 71 25.19 -10.47 5.74
CA LEU A 71 25.27 -11.82 5.18
C LEU A 71 25.80 -11.83 3.74
N ARG A 72 25.45 -10.83 2.91
CA ARG A 72 26.00 -10.67 1.56
C ARG A 72 27.51 -10.45 1.59
N GLU A 73 27.99 -9.58 2.47
CA GLU A 73 29.41 -9.34 2.72
C GLU A 73 30.08 -10.62 3.29
N LYS A 74 29.38 -11.27 4.23
CA LYS A 74 29.57 -12.66 4.74
C LYS A 74 30.05 -13.65 3.69
N HIS A 75 29.12 -13.96 2.80
CA HIS A 75 29.17 -15.15 1.95
C HIS A 75 29.54 -14.84 0.49
N GLY A 76 29.54 -13.57 0.09
CA GLY A 76 29.83 -13.15 -1.28
C GLY A 76 28.98 -13.92 -2.31
N ALA A 77 29.64 -14.51 -3.30
CA ALA A 77 28.99 -15.33 -4.34
C ALA A 77 28.28 -16.58 -3.79
N GLY A 78 28.69 -17.08 -2.61
CA GLY A 78 28.11 -18.26 -1.96
C GLY A 78 26.77 -18.02 -1.26
N LEU A 79 26.32 -16.75 -1.16
CA LEU A 79 25.10 -16.41 -0.43
C LEU A 79 23.87 -17.18 -0.95
N HIS A 80 23.70 -17.24 -2.27
CA HIS A 80 22.52 -17.90 -2.85
C HIS A 80 22.45 -19.37 -2.42
N SER A 81 23.59 -20.08 -2.52
CA SER A 81 23.68 -21.47 -2.08
C SER A 81 23.37 -21.62 -0.59
N PHE A 82 23.95 -20.75 0.25
CA PHE A 82 23.72 -20.76 1.69
C PHE A 82 22.23 -20.54 2.03
N ILE A 83 21.59 -19.54 1.43
CA ILE A 83 20.17 -19.27 1.66
C ILE A 83 19.30 -20.42 1.15
N SER A 84 19.57 -20.96 -0.04
CA SER A 84 18.81 -22.10 -0.58
C SER A 84 18.95 -23.37 0.28
N GLU A 85 20.09 -23.57 0.91
CA GLU A 85 20.30 -24.69 1.84
C GLU A 85 19.55 -24.47 3.17
N LYS A 86 19.61 -23.25 3.72
CA LYS A 86 19.09 -22.96 5.06
C LYS A 86 17.65 -22.50 5.10
N VAL A 87 17.06 -22.05 3.99
CA VAL A 87 15.76 -21.38 3.98
C VAL A 87 14.85 -21.99 2.92
N THR A 88 13.69 -22.47 3.36
CA THR A 88 12.61 -22.94 2.49
C THR A 88 11.40 -22.02 2.63
N PRO A 89 11.03 -21.25 1.57
CA PRO A 89 9.81 -20.46 1.59
C PRO A 89 8.58 -21.38 1.48
N VAL A 90 7.58 -21.13 2.31
CA VAL A 90 6.33 -21.89 2.37
C VAL A 90 5.17 -20.97 2.01
N ALA A 91 4.47 -21.28 0.92
CA ALA A 91 3.26 -20.56 0.54
C ALA A 91 2.11 -20.91 1.50
N GLY A 92 1.58 -19.92 2.21
CA GLY A 92 0.46 -20.13 3.13
C GLY A 92 0.04 -18.87 3.89
N ASP A 93 -1.04 -18.98 4.66
CA ASP A 93 -1.61 -17.90 5.48
C ASP A 93 -2.10 -18.46 6.82
N ILE A 94 -1.75 -17.78 7.91
CA ILE A 94 -2.16 -18.17 9.25
C ILE A 94 -3.67 -18.05 9.46
N SER A 95 -4.39 -17.26 8.63
CA SER A 95 -5.85 -17.17 8.71
C SER A 95 -6.58 -18.46 8.36
N HIS A 96 -5.86 -19.49 7.87
CA HIS A 96 -6.41 -20.78 7.51
C HIS A 96 -5.87 -21.91 8.39
N GLU A 97 -6.66 -22.97 8.54
CA GLU A 97 -6.21 -24.22 9.15
C GLU A 97 -5.00 -24.78 8.41
N ASP A 98 -4.14 -25.50 9.13
CA ASP A 98 -2.86 -26.01 8.62
C ASP A 98 -2.01 -24.94 7.91
N LEU A 99 -2.18 -23.67 8.31
CA LEU A 99 -1.50 -22.50 7.76
C LEU A 99 -1.73 -22.30 6.26
N GLY A 100 -2.79 -22.88 5.70
CA GLY A 100 -3.10 -22.83 4.27
C GLY A 100 -2.07 -23.53 3.37
N VAL A 101 -1.20 -24.38 3.94
CA VAL A 101 -0.20 -25.14 3.17
C VAL A 101 -0.90 -26.25 2.38
N LYS A 102 -0.92 -26.08 1.06
CA LYS A 102 -1.61 -27.00 0.14
C LYS A 102 -0.82 -28.26 -0.18
N ASP A 103 0.51 -28.18 -0.16
CA ASP A 103 1.40 -29.31 -0.42
C ASP A 103 1.41 -30.24 0.79
N SER A 104 0.77 -31.41 0.65
CA SER A 104 0.68 -32.41 1.72
C SER A 104 2.05 -32.99 2.08
N SER A 105 2.93 -33.20 1.10
CA SER A 105 4.26 -33.78 1.33
C SER A 105 5.16 -32.84 2.14
N LEU A 106 5.15 -31.55 1.79
CA LEU A 106 5.86 -30.50 2.53
C LEU A 106 5.28 -30.35 3.94
N LYS A 107 3.96 -30.39 4.08
CA LYS A 107 3.29 -30.29 5.38
C LYS A 107 3.67 -31.45 6.31
N ASP A 108 3.71 -32.68 5.80
CA ASP A 108 4.14 -33.85 6.56
C ASP A 108 5.63 -33.79 6.94
N GLU A 109 6.50 -33.27 6.06
CA GLU A 109 7.91 -32.99 6.39
C GLU A 109 8.00 -31.97 7.53
N MET A 110 7.26 -30.87 7.44
CA MET A 110 7.23 -29.83 8.47
C MET A 110 6.82 -30.38 9.83
N TRP A 111 5.75 -31.19 9.90
CA TRP A 111 5.32 -31.84 11.15
C TRP A 111 6.38 -32.80 11.73
N ARG A 112 7.19 -33.47 10.90
CA ARG A 112 8.25 -34.36 11.39
C ARG A 112 9.51 -33.63 11.83
N GLU A 113 9.82 -32.50 11.22
CA GLU A 113 11.15 -31.88 11.35
C GLU A 113 11.20 -30.64 12.24
N ILE A 114 10.10 -29.88 12.40
CA ILE A 114 10.11 -28.61 13.14
C ILE A 114 10.36 -28.83 14.65
N ASP A 115 11.39 -28.15 15.17
CA ASP A 115 11.74 -28.08 16.59
C ASP A 115 11.11 -26.88 17.29
N ALA A 116 10.90 -25.76 16.59
CA ALA A 116 10.34 -24.53 17.17
C ALA A 116 9.48 -23.77 16.17
N VAL A 117 8.38 -23.19 16.66
CA VAL A 117 7.52 -22.30 15.89
C VAL A 117 7.59 -20.89 16.47
N LEU A 118 7.90 -19.90 15.65
CA LEU A 118 7.85 -18.49 16.01
C LEU A 118 6.76 -17.78 15.23
N ASN A 119 5.75 -17.30 15.96
CA ASN A 119 4.62 -16.59 15.40
C ASN A 119 4.81 -15.07 15.51
N PHE A 120 5.36 -14.46 14.46
CA PHE A 120 5.38 -13.00 14.30
C PHE A 120 4.20 -12.46 13.49
N ALA A 121 3.47 -13.33 12.78
CA ALA A 121 2.37 -12.92 11.93
C ALA A 121 1.26 -12.21 12.71
N ALA A 122 0.93 -11.00 12.27
CA ALA A 122 -0.17 -10.19 12.78
C ALA A 122 -0.53 -9.11 11.76
N THR A 123 -1.76 -8.62 11.81
CA THR A 123 -2.04 -7.24 11.36
C THR A 123 -1.80 -6.31 12.54
N THR A 124 -0.95 -5.30 12.34
CA THR A 124 -0.59 -4.31 13.36
C THR A 124 -1.27 -2.95 13.12
N ASN A 125 -2.23 -2.91 12.20
CA ASN A 125 -2.98 -1.70 11.90
C ASN A 125 -4.11 -1.52 12.93
N PHE A 126 -4.08 -0.41 13.67
CA PHE A 126 -5.08 -0.11 14.71
C PHE A 126 -6.48 0.14 14.13
N ASP A 127 -6.56 0.46 12.84
CA ASP A 127 -7.78 0.75 12.09
C ASP A 127 -7.97 -0.28 10.96
N GLU A 128 -7.71 -1.56 11.24
CA GLU A 128 -7.97 -2.68 10.32
C GLU A 128 -9.44 -3.11 10.36
N ARG A 129 -9.93 -3.69 9.26
CA ARG A 129 -11.26 -4.33 9.26
C ARG A 129 -11.33 -5.43 10.32
N TYR A 130 -12.45 -5.49 11.03
CA TYR A 130 -12.58 -6.44 12.14
C TYR A 130 -12.50 -7.91 11.71
N ASP A 131 -13.05 -8.27 10.55
CA ASP A 131 -12.97 -9.63 10.00
C ASP A 131 -11.53 -10.07 9.73
N VAL A 132 -10.71 -9.16 9.19
CA VAL A 132 -9.31 -9.40 8.91
C VAL A 132 -8.50 -9.50 10.20
N ALA A 133 -8.70 -8.57 11.14
CA ALA A 133 -7.99 -8.56 12.40
C ALA A 133 -8.30 -9.79 13.28
N LEU A 134 -9.58 -10.18 13.38
CA LEU A 134 -10.01 -11.38 14.10
C LEU A 134 -9.45 -12.65 13.44
N GLY A 135 -9.51 -12.74 12.11
CA GLY A 135 -9.00 -13.89 11.36
C GLY A 135 -7.50 -14.10 11.53
N ILE A 136 -6.71 -13.02 11.57
CA ILE A 136 -5.25 -13.11 11.66
C ILE A 136 -4.76 -13.14 13.11
N ASN A 137 -5.11 -12.14 13.93
CA ASN A 137 -4.52 -11.97 15.26
C ASN A 137 -5.11 -12.94 16.30
N THR A 138 -6.37 -13.34 16.13
CA THR A 138 -7.07 -14.23 17.06
C THR A 138 -7.09 -15.66 16.53
N LEU A 139 -7.82 -15.92 15.45
CA LEU A 139 -7.96 -17.28 14.90
C LEU A 139 -6.64 -17.79 14.32
N GLY A 140 -5.85 -16.93 13.69
CA GLY A 140 -4.55 -17.32 13.17
C GLY A 140 -3.54 -17.72 14.26
N ALA A 141 -3.61 -17.13 15.44
CA ALA A 141 -2.83 -17.60 16.60
C ALA A 141 -3.23 -19.04 17.00
N LEU A 142 -4.53 -19.34 17.01
CA LEU A 142 -5.05 -20.68 17.26
C LEU A 142 -4.65 -21.68 16.17
N HIS A 143 -4.70 -21.29 14.89
CA HIS A 143 -4.26 -22.16 13.80
C HIS A 143 -2.77 -22.50 13.88
N VAL A 144 -1.94 -21.52 14.26
CA VAL A 144 -0.50 -21.75 14.48
C VAL A 144 -0.24 -22.68 15.66
N LEU A 145 -0.99 -22.51 16.76
CA LEU A 145 -0.94 -23.44 17.88
C LEU A 145 -1.34 -24.87 17.46
N ASN A 146 -2.45 -25.01 16.74
CA ASN A 146 -2.92 -26.32 16.26
C ASN A 146 -1.91 -26.95 15.30
N PHE A 147 -1.22 -26.17 14.48
CA PHE A 147 -0.14 -26.66 13.64
C PHE A 147 1.07 -27.12 14.47
N ALA A 148 1.48 -26.33 15.47
CA ALA A 148 2.60 -26.63 16.35
C ALA A 148 2.37 -27.94 17.13
N LYS A 149 1.13 -28.19 17.60
CA LYS A 149 0.75 -29.43 18.27
C LYS A 149 0.89 -30.69 17.41
N LYS A 150 0.78 -30.55 16.09
CA LYS A 150 0.98 -31.67 15.14
C LYS A 150 2.47 -31.95 14.89
N CYS A 151 3.37 -31.06 15.31
CA CYS A 151 4.81 -31.23 15.10
C CYS A 151 5.39 -32.20 16.13
N VAL A 152 6.02 -33.29 15.68
CA VAL A 152 6.48 -34.40 16.52
C VAL A 152 7.66 -34.03 17.40
N LYS A 153 8.56 -33.16 16.92
CA LYS A 153 9.79 -32.74 17.61
C LYS A 153 9.64 -31.40 18.33
N ILE A 154 8.42 -30.85 18.41
CA ILE A 154 8.20 -29.50 18.90
C ILE A 154 8.70 -29.33 20.33
N LYS A 155 9.61 -28.36 20.51
CA LYS A 155 10.13 -27.97 21.80
C LYS A 155 9.38 -26.79 22.36
N MET A 156 8.93 -25.87 21.50
CA MET A 156 8.19 -24.69 21.92
C MET A 156 7.49 -23.94 20.80
N LEU A 157 6.46 -23.19 21.21
CA LEU A 157 5.82 -22.13 20.46
C LEU A 157 6.16 -20.78 21.09
N VAL A 158 6.72 -19.87 20.31
CA VAL A 158 6.88 -18.46 20.69
C VAL A 158 5.85 -17.62 19.96
N HIS A 159 5.05 -16.86 20.68
CA HIS A 159 4.06 -15.95 20.11
C HIS A 159 4.42 -14.50 20.42
N VAL A 160 4.51 -13.67 19.37
CA VAL A 160 4.71 -12.22 19.55
C VAL A 160 3.36 -11.51 19.63
N SER A 161 3.04 -11.03 20.82
CA SER A 161 1.90 -10.19 21.14
C SER A 161 2.32 -8.71 21.21
N THR A 162 1.76 -7.94 22.13
CA THR A 162 2.13 -6.55 22.43
C THR A 162 1.93 -6.29 23.91
N ALA A 163 2.78 -5.49 24.56
CA ALA A 163 2.58 -5.06 25.94
C ALA A 163 1.23 -4.33 26.14
N TYR A 164 0.75 -3.67 25.08
CA TYR A 164 -0.48 -2.91 25.12
C TYR A 164 -1.75 -3.74 25.19
N VAL A 165 -1.71 -5.09 25.22
CA VAL A 165 -2.91 -5.93 25.49
C VAL A 165 -3.63 -5.55 26.79
N CYS A 166 -2.95 -4.86 27.70
CA CYS A 166 -3.51 -4.22 28.88
C CYS A 166 -4.49 -3.08 28.58
N GLY A 167 -4.67 -2.65 27.33
CA GLY A 167 -5.59 -1.58 26.95
C GLY A 167 -5.21 -0.25 27.59
N GLU A 168 -6.10 0.29 28.41
CA GLU A 168 -5.95 1.58 29.09
C GLU A 168 -5.62 1.44 30.59
N ASP A 169 -5.15 0.27 31.03
CA ASP A 169 -4.73 0.09 32.43
C ASP A 169 -3.63 1.09 32.82
N ALA A 170 -3.73 1.61 34.05
CA ALA A 170 -2.78 2.56 34.61
C ALA A 170 -1.94 1.91 35.73
N GLY A 171 -0.81 2.55 36.08
CA GLY A 171 0.07 2.06 37.13
C GLY A 171 0.96 0.91 36.66
N LEU A 172 1.37 0.03 37.57
CA LEU A 172 2.29 -1.06 37.27
C LEU A 172 1.56 -2.25 36.61
N ILE A 173 1.87 -2.49 35.33
CA ILE A 173 1.27 -3.56 34.52
C ILE A 173 2.10 -4.83 34.63
N LEU A 174 1.50 -5.89 35.17
CA LEU A 174 2.17 -7.16 35.44
C LEU A 174 2.14 -8.13 34.24
N GLU A 175 3.11 -9.04 34.18
CA GLU A 175 3.24 -10.09 33.16
C GLU A 175 2.26 -11.25 33.41
N GLN A 176 0.95 -10.96 33.40
CA GLN A 176 -0.11 -11.92 33.68
C GLN A 176 -0.79 -12.42 32.40
N PRO A 177 -1.22 -13.70 32.35
CA PRO A 177 -1.93 -14.27 31.21
C PRO A 177 -3.37 -13.75 31.11
N TYR A 178 -3.90 -13.74 29.88
CA TYR A 178 -5.33 -13.55 29.64
C TYR A 178 -6.00 -14.92 29.54
N HIS A 179 -7.04 -15.12 30.36
CA HIS A 179 -7.85 -16.33 30.34
C HIS A 179 -9.11 -16.15 29.50
N MET A 180 -9.66 -17.29 29.06
CA MET A 180 -10.84 -17.31 28.20
C MET A 180 -12.02 -16.56 28.84
N GLY A 181 -12.62 -15.64 28.08
CA GLY A 181 -13.78 -14.86 28.51
C GLY A 181 -13.47 -13.62 29.34
N MET A 182 -12.22 -13.29 29.62
CA MET A 182 -11.86 -12.06 30.34
C MET A 182 -12.25 -10.81 29.54
N ALA A 183 -13.03 -9.92 30.14
CA ALA A 183 -13.25 -8.56 29.66
C ALA A 183 -12.59 -7.55 30.62
N LYS A 184 -12.29 -6.35 30.12
CA LYS A 184 -11.74 -5.26 30.93
C LYS A 184 -12.79 -4.31 31.46
N LYS A 185 -14.01 -4.36 30.92
CA LYS A 185 -15.12 -3.50 31.29
C LYS A 185 -16.43 -4.28 31.26
N GLY A 186 -17.26 -4.05 32.28
CA GLY A 186 -18.56 -4.69 32.44
C GLY A 186 -18.46 -6.13 32.94
N ASP A 187 -19.63 -6.74 33.19
CA ASP A 187 -19.74 -8.12 33.66
C ASP A 187 -19.83 -9.13 32.50
N GLU A 188 -19.93 -8.65 31.26
CA GLU A 188 -20.02 -9.48 30.06
C GLU A 188 -18.68 -10.19 29.77
N LYS A 189 -18.75 -11.50 29.58
CA LYS A 189 -17.59 -12.30 29.16
C LYS A 189 -17.46 -12.29 27.65
N ILE A 190 -16.21 -12.26 27.16
CA ILE A 190 -15.96 -12.40 25.71
C ILE A 190 -16.23 -13.84 25.29
N ASP A 191 -17.20 -14.03 24.40
CA ASP A 191 -17.33 -15.27 23.61
C ASP A 191 -16.72 -15.06 22.21
N ILE A 192 -15.51 -15.58 22.00
CA ILE A 192 -14.80 -15.45 20.72
C ILE A 192 -15.57 -16.13 19.57
N ASN A 193 -16.32 -17.20 19.84
CA ASN A 193 -17.14 -17.85 18.81
C ASN A 193 -18.35 -16.97 18.45
N PHE A 194 -18.92 -16.27 19.43
CA PHE A 194 -19.95 -15.27 19.18
C PHE A 194 -19.42 -14.09 18.37
N GLU A 195 -18.25 -13.54 18.72
CA GLU A 195 -17.60 -12.49 17.93
C GLU A 195 -17.37 -12.92 16.47
N LYS A 196 -16.90 -14.16 16.26
CA LYS A 196 -16.73 -14.74 14.92
C LYS A 196 -18.05 -14.78 14.14
N ARG A 197 -19.15 -15.22 14.76
CA ARG A 197 -20.47 -15.24 14.11
C ARG A 197 -20.95 -13.84 13.75
N MET A 198 -20.88 -12.90 14.69
CA MET A 198 -21.32 -11.53 14.46
C MET A 198 -20.55 -10.82 13.34
N VAL A 199 -19.23 -11.01 13.30
CA VAL A 199 -18.39 -10.48 12.21
C VAL A 199 -18.83 -11.02 10.86
N GLN A 200 -19.11 -12.32 10.78
CA GLN A 200 -19.55 -12.95 9.54
C GLN A 200 -20.95 -12.49 9.12
N GLU A 201 -21.88 -12.39 10.07
CA GLU A 201 -23.24 -11.88 9.84
C GLU A 201 -23.20 -10.44 9.35
N LYS A 202 -22.42 -9.57 10.00
CA LYS A 202 -22.28 -8.17 9.59
C LYS A 202 -21.70 -8.03 8.19
N LEU A 203 -20.68 -8.82 7.87
CA LEU A 203 -20.07 -8.82 6.55
C LEU A 203 -21.05 -9.33 5.47
N ASN A 204 -21.86 -10.34 5.80
CA ASN A 204 -22.88 -10.88 4.88
C ASN A 204 -24.01 -9.88 4.65
N GLU A 205 -24.49 -9.21 5.70
CA GLU A 205 -25.49 -8.13 5.61
C GLU A 205 -25.02 -7.03 4.65
N LEU A 206 -23.81 -6.51 4.86
CA LEU A 206 -23.23 -5.45 4.02
C LEU A 206 -23.06 -5.87 2.56
N LYS A 207 -22.72 -7.15 2.30
CA LYS A 207 -22.61 -7.69 0.95
C LYS A 207 -23.97 -7.88 0.28
N LEU A 208 -24.99 -8.31 1.03
CA LEU A 208 -26.36 -8.47 0.52
C LEU A 208 -27.00 -7.13 0.15
N GLU A 209 -26.63 -6.05 0.83
CA GLU A 209 -27.06 -4.69 0.53
C GLU A 209 -26.35 -4.05 -0.69
N ASP A 210 -25.47 -4.78 -1.38
CA ASP A 210 -24.65 -4.31 -2.52
C ASP A 210 -23.87 -3.02 -2.20
N VAL A 211 -23.40 -2.91 -0.94
CA VAL A 211 -22.61 -1.79 -0.45
C VAL A 211 -21.23 -1.79 -1.14
N PRO A 212 -20.71 -0.64 -1.61
CA PRO A 212 -19.38 -0.58 -2.21
C PRO A 212 -18.28 -1.08 -1.25
N GLU A 213 -17.28 -1.82 -1.74
CA GLU A 213 -16.20 -2.42 -0.92
C GLU A 213 -15.49 -1.42 0.02
N LYS A 214 -15.38 -0.16 -0.40
CA LYS A 214 -14.79 0.91 0.42
C LYS A 214 -15.65 1.24 1.65
N GLU A 215 -16.97 1.23 1.49
CA GLU A 215 -17.93 1.46 2.57
C GLU A 215 -18.00 0.24 3.49
N ILE A 216 -17.95 -0.99 2.93
CA ILE A 216 -17.78 -2.23 3.71
C ILE A 216 -16.52 -2.14 4.58
N THR A 217 -15.40 -1.74 3.98
CA THR A 217 -14.13 -1.57 4.70
C THR A 217 -14.26 -0.58 5.85
N SER A 218 -14.91 0.58 5.64
CA SER A 218 -15.12 1.56 6.72
C SER A 218 -16.04 1.01 7.81
N ALA A 219 -17.16 0.40 7.43
CA ALA A 219 -18.12 -0.15 8.38
C ALA A 219 -17.50 -1.24 9.25
N MET A 220 -16.70 -2.13 8.66
CA MET A 220 -16.03 -3.21 9.40
C MET A 220 -14.91 -2.71 10.32
N LYS A 221 -14.27 -1.58 10.00
CA LYS A 221 -13.32 -0.92 10.91
C LYS A 221 -14.04 -0.31 12.11
N ASP A 222 -15.10 0.44 11.84
CA ASP A 222 -15.87 1.12 12.87
C ASP A 222 -16.54 0.09 13.81
N PHE A 223 -17.04 -1.02 13.25
CA PHE A 223 -17.58 -2.15 14.02
C PHE A 223 -16.52 -2.78 14.93
N GLY A 224 -15.30 -3.00 14.45
CA GLY A 224 -14.22 -3.53 15.29
C GLY A 224 -13.85 -2.62 16.45
N ILE A 225 -13.89 -1.30 16.26
CA ILE A 225 -13.62 -0.32 17.33
C ILE A 225 -14.75 -0.33 18.35
N GLU A 226 -16.01 -0.41 17.89
CA GLU A 226 -17.17 -0.52 18.76
C GLU A 226 -17.09 -1.77 19.66
N ARG A 227 -16.82 -2.93 19.06
CA ARG A 227 -16.64 -4.19 19.79
C ARG A 227 -15.50 -4.14 20.79
N ALA A 228 -14.34 -3.60 20.39
CA ALA A 228 -13.21 -3.43 21.31
C ALA A 228 -13.58 -2.59 22.54
N ARG A 229 -14.24 -1.44 22.32
CA ARG A 229 -14.64 -0.52 23.39
C ARG A 229 -15.70 -1.09 24.31
N LEU A 230 -16.59 -1.94 23.81
CA LEU A 230 -17.57 -2.64 24.63
C LEU A 230 -16.88 -3.43 25.75
N PHE A 231 -15.85 -4.21 25.40
CA PHE A 231 -15.14 -5.05 26.35
C PHE A 231 -13.96 -4.35 27.05
N GLY A 232 -13.77 -3.04 26.82
CA GLY A 232 -12.77 -2.22 27.52
C GLY A 232 -11.38 -2.14 26.87
N TRP A 233 -11.27 -2.44 25.57
CA TRP A 233 -10.07 -2.18 24.78
C TRP A 233 -10.20 -0.94 23.90
N PRO A 234 -9.09 -0.20 23.66
CA PRO A 234 -9.15 1.07 22.94
C PRO A 234 -9.42 0.92 21.43
N ASN A 235 -8.96 -0.18 20.83
CA ASN A 235 -9.07 -0.46 19.40
C ASN A 235 -9.00 -1.96 19.09
N THR A 236 -9.30 -2.28 17.84
CA THR A 236 -9.41 -3.66 17.31
C THR A 236 -8.09 -4.43 17.35
N TYR A 237 -6.95 -3.76 17.14
CA TYR A 237 -5.65 -4.44 17.14
C TYR A 237 -5.34 -5.06 18.51
N VAL A 238 -5.41 -4.25 19.57
CA VAL A 238 -5.11 -4.71 20.92
C VAL A 238 -6.12 -5.75 21.38
N PHE A 239 -7.40 -5.51 21.07
CA PHE A 239 -8.49 -6.43 21.40
C PHE A 239 -8.30 -7.82 20.79
N THR A 240 -7.99 -7.88 19.49
CA THR A 240 -7.77 -9.16 18.79
C THR A 240 -6.48 -9.87 19.21
N LYS A 241 -5.43 -9.12 19.60
CA LYS A 241 -4.23 -9.69 20.24
C LYS A 241 -4.53 -10.30 21.59
N ALA A 242 -5.30 -9.63 22.44
CA ALA A 242 -5.73 -10.18 23.73
C ALA A 242 -6.55 -11.46 23.56
N MET A 243 -7.52 -11.49 22.63
CA MET A 243 -8.27 -12.71 22.31
C MET A 243 -7.37 -13.83 21.75
N GLY A 244 -6.34 -13.50 20.97
CA GLY A 244 -5.33 -14.46 20.52
C GLY A 244 -4.58 -15.10 21.68
N GLU A 245 -4.15 -14.30 22.66
CA GLU A 245 -3.52 -14.82 23.88
C GLU A 245 -4.46 -15.73 24.68
N MET A 246 -5.75 -15.37 24.81
CA MET A 246 -6.74 -16.21 25.50
C MET A 246 -6.84 -17.60 24.87
N LEU A 247 -6.89 -17.68 23.54
CA LEU A 247 -6.92 -18.96 22.83
C LEU A 247 -5.61 -19.75 23.04
N LEU A 248 -4.46 -19.09 22.99
CA LEU A 248 -3.18 -19.76 23.18
C LEU A 248 -3.04 -20.36 24.57
N VAL A 249 -3.30 -19.55 25.62
CA VAL A 249 -3.21 -19.99 27.02
C VAL A 249 -4.20 -21.13 27.28
N ASN A 250 -5.44 -20.99 26.80
CA ASN A 250 -6.50 -21.97 27.06
C ASN A 250 -6.28 -23.31 26.34
N PHE A 251 -5.76 -23.28 25.10
CA PHE A 251 -5.68 -24.48 24.26
C PHE A 251 -4.27 -25.04 24.08
N LYS A 252 -3.25 -24.57 24.81
CA LYS A 252 -1.87 -25.06 24.58
C LYS A 252 -1.66 -26.56 24.84
N ASP A 253 -2.51 -27.20 25.66
CA ASP A 253 -2.48 -28.63 26.04
C ASP A 253 -1.05 -29.18 26.28
N GLY A 254 -0.34 -28.56 27.23
CA GLY A 254 1.02 -29.00 27.62
C GLY A 254 2.16 -28.56 26.70
N LEU A 255 1.87 -27.98 25.52
CA LEU A 255 2.89 -27.37 24.66
C LEU A 255 3.58 -26.19 25.40
N PRO A 256 4.93 -26.17 25.47
CA PRO A 256 5.65 -25.02 25.98
C PRO A 256 5.36 -23.76 25.16
N LEU A 257 4.86 -22.73 25.85
CA LEU A 257 4.40 -21.48 25.25
C LEU A 257 5.14 -20.30 25.86
N VAL A 258 5.80 -19.51 25.01
CA VAL A 258 6.38 -18.22 25.39
C VAL A 258 5.61 -17.12 24.68
N ILE A 259 5.06 -16.18 25.45
CA ILE A 259 4.41 -14.99 24.91
C ILE A 259 5.35 -13.80 25.11
N ILE A 260 5.70 -13.16 24.00
CA ILE A 260 6.58 -12.00 23.97
C ILE A 260 5.73 -10.76 23.73
N ARG A 261 5.74 -9.81 24.67
CA ARG A 261 4.95 -8.59 24.64
C ARG A 261 5.90 -7.39 24.52
N PRO A 262 6.34 -7.03 23.31
CA PRO A 262 7.12 -5.82 23.11
C PRO A 262 6.25 -4.57 23.20
N THR A 263 6.88 -3.47 23.58
CA THR A 263 6.31 -2.11 23.52
C THR A 263 6.53 -1.51 22.13
N MET A 264 6.73 -0.19 22.00
CA MET A 264 6.96 0.41 20.68
C MET A 264 8.35 0.03 20.17
N VAL A 265 8.40 -0.81 19.14
CA VAL A 265 9.68 -1.27 18.58
C VAL A 265 10.25 -0.22 17.61
N ALA A 266 11.43 0.32 17.95
CA ALA A 266 12.17 1.30 17.15
C ALA A 266 13.22 0.62 16.25
N SER A 267 14.16 1.40 15.71
CA SER A 267 15.29 0.86 14.93
C SER A 267 16.17 -0.09 15.75
N THR A 268 17.07 -0.79 15.08
CA THR A 268 18.14 -1.54 15.76
C THR A 268 19.08 -0.58 16.51
N TYR A 269 19.46 -0.96 17.72
CA TYR A 269 20.43 -0.24 18.54
C TYR A 269 21.85 -0.47 18.05
N LYS A 270 22.24 -1.74 17.90
CA LYS A 270 23.59 -2.16 17.49
C LYS A 270 23.58 -3.12 16.32
N GLU A 271 22.69 -4.11 16.30
CA GLU A 271 22.80 -5.26 15.40
C GLU A 271 21.66 -5.40 14.38
N PRO A 272 21.95 -5.91 13.15
CA PRO A 272 23.28 -6.22 12.63
C PRO A 272 24.10 -4.96 12.30
N PHE A 273 23.46 -3.80 12.29
CA PHE A 273 24.09 -2.48 12.31
C PHE A 273 23.10 -1.46 12.88
N PRO A 274 23.58 -0.35 13.47
CA PRO A 274 22.71 0.65 14.11
C PRO A 274 21.78 1.35 13.10
N GLY A 275 20.56 1.66 13.54
CA GLY A 275 19.61 2.48 12.78
C GLY A 275 18.94 1.73 11.63
N TRP A 276 18.91 0.40 11.66
CA TRP A 276 18.09 -0.38 10.75
C TRP A 276 16.63 -0.38 11.20
N ILE A 277 15.76 0.10 10.30
CA ILE A 277 14.33 0.10 10.45
C ILE A 277 13.69 -0.06 9.08
N GLU A 278 12.58 -0.79 9.02
CA GLU A 278 11.82 -0.96 7.79
C GLU A 278 10.48 -0.24 7.87
N GLY A 279 10.28 0.68 6.92
CA GLY A 279 9.11 1.55 6.85
C GLY A 279 9.12 2.66 7.91
N VAL A 280 7.99 3.37 7.98
CA VAL A 280 7.71 4.40 8.99
C VAL A 280 6.62 3.85 9.90
N ARG A 281 6.92 3.67 11.18
CA ARG A 281 6.02 3.04 12.18
C ARG A 281 5.66 4.04 13.26
N THR A 282 4.40 4.06 13.70
CA THR A 282 3.87 4.83 14.86
C THR A 282 4.63 6.14 15.18
N ILE A 283 5.65 6.11 16.05
CA ILE A 283 6.45 7.29 16.46
C ILE A 283 7.23 7.92 15.30
N ASP A 284 7.74 7.11 14.37
CA ASP A 284 8.51 7.55 13.21
C ASP A 284 7.68 8.48 12.32
N SER A 285 6.37 8.24 12.24
CA SER A 285 5.46 9.07 11.43
C SER A 285 5.36 10.49 11.99
N ILE A 286 5.43 10.62 13.32
CA ILE A 286 5.46 11.90 14.03
C ILE A 286 6.82 12.56 13.83
N ILE A 287 7.93 11.82 13.98
CA ILE A 287 9.31 12.31 13.78
C ILE A 287 9.48 12.87 12.36
N VAL A 288 9.12 12.08 11.34
CA VAL A 288 9.22 12.46 9.92
C VAL A 288 8.24 13.60 9.59
N GLY A 289 7.02 13.55 10.11
CA GLY A 289 6.02 14.61 9.93
C GLY A 289 6.47 15.95 10.50
N TYR A 290 7.12 15.92 11.67
CA TYR A 290 7.69 17.10 12.32
C TYR A 290 8.87 17.66 11.54
N GLY A 291 9.84 16.82 11.16
CA GLY A 291 10.98 17.25 10.34
C GLY A 291 10.55 17.90 9.02
N LYS A 292 9.49 17.39 8.40
CA LYS A 292 8.89 17.97 7.18
C LYS A 292 8.06 19.24 7.41
N GLY A 293 7.92 19.72 8.64
CA GLY A 293 7.11 20.88 9.01
C GLY A 293 5.59 20.66 8.87
N ARG A 294 5.14 19.40 8.78
CA ARG A 294 3.71 19.04 8.66
C ARG A 294 3.04 18.85 10.02
N VAL A 295 3.80 18.45 11.03
CA VAL A 295 3.35 18.33 12.42
C VAL A 295 3.88 19.53 13.18
N THR A 296 2.98 20.38 13.67
CA THR A 296 3.33 21.60 14.41
C THR A 296 2.81 21.60 15.85
N CYS A 297 2.03 20.59 16.22
CA CYS A 297 1.56 20.38 17.59
C CYS A 297 1.61 18.90 17.97
N PHE A 298 1.79 18.64 19.25
CA PHE A 298 1.90 17.33 19.85
C PHE A 298 0.82 17.16 20.91
N ILE A 299 0.23 15.97 20.98
CA ILE A 299 -0.70 15.60 22.03
C ILE A 299 0.07 14.69 22.99
N SER A 300 0.11 15.05 24.27
CA SER A 300 0.84 14.26 25.27
C SER A 300 0.29 14.50 26.65
N GLY A 301 0.21 13.46 27.49
CA GLY A 301 0.05 13.65 28.92
C GLY A 301 1.28 14.35 29.53
N PRO A 302 1.11 15.09 30.64
CA PRO A 302 2.19 15.83 31.30
C PRO A 302 3.29 14.93 31.91
N ARG A 303 2.99 13.65 32.14
CA ARG A 303 3.91 12.66 32.73
C ARG A 303 3.92 11.33 31.95
N SER A 304 3.51 11.35 30.68
CA SER A 304 3.38 10.12 29.89
C SER A 304 4.75 9.59 29.48
N THR A 305 5.05 8.39 29.94
CA THR A 305 6.22 7.61 29.50
C THR A 305 5.94 7.09 28.09
N LEU A 306 6.90 7.30 27.19
CA LEU A 306 6.88 6.74 25.86
C LEU A 306 7.69 5.45 25.89
N ASP A 307 7.04 4.30 26.04
CA ASP A 307 7.75 3.04 26.12
C ASP A 307 8.23 2.57 24.73
N VAL A 308 9.53 2.74 24.49
CA VAL A 308 10.23 2.36 23.26
C VAL A 308 11.28 1.31 23.58
N ILE A 309 11.46 0.34 22.68
CA ILE A 309 12.52 -0.66 22.77
C ILE A 309 13.18 -0.88 21.39
N PRO A 310 14.51 -0.98 21.29
CA PRO A 310 15.18 -1.32 20.02
C PRO A 310 14.85 -2.74 19.53
N ALA A 311 14.78 -2.91 18.20
CA ALA A 311 14.32 -4.16 17.60
C ALA A 311 15.26 -5.36 17.79
N ASP A 312 16.57 -5.10 17.80
CA ASP A 312 17.60 -6.11 18.08
C ASP A 312 17.55 -6.60 19.52
N MET A 313 17.27 -5.72 20.49
CA MET A 313 17.03 -6.15 21.88
C MET A 313 15.81 -7.07 21.99
N VAL A 314 14.72 -6.78 21.26
CA VAL A 314 13.55 -7.66 21.22
C VAL A 314 13.90 -9.03 20.65
N VAL A 315 14.66 -9.07 19.55
CA VAL A 315 15.09 -10.35 18.93
C VAL A 315 16.04 -11.13 19.82
N ASN A 316 16.99 -10.46 20.48
CA ASN A 316 17.91 -11.10 21.43
C ASN A 316 17.14 -11.72 22.60
N ALA A 317 16.18 -11.00 23.17
CA ALA A 317 15.31 -11.52 24.22
C ALA A 317 14.50 -12.74 23.76
N ILE A 318 13.95 -12.73 22.53
CA ILE A 318 13.25 -13.89 21.95
C ILE A 318 14.16 -15.11 21.89
N ILE A 319 15.38 -14.95 21.36
CA ILE A 319 16.34 -16.05 21.21
C ILE A 319 16.73 -16.60 22.59
N VAL A 320 17.06 -15.74 23.55
CA VAL A 320 17.42 -16.18 24.92
C VAL A 320 16.23 -16.85 25.61
N ALA A 321 15.02 -16.33 25.45
CA ALA A 321 13.80 -16.94 25.99
C ALA A 321 13.54 -18.32 25.39
N MET A 322 13.83 -18.51 24.09
CA MET A 322 13.72 -19.81 23.45
C MET A 322 14.58 -20.86 24.16
N VAL A 323 15.85 -20.53 24.36
CA VAL A 323 16.81 -21.47 24.97
C VAL A 323 16.47 -21.74 26.43
N ALA A 324 16.15 -20.70 27.20
CA ALA A 324 15.79 -20.82 28.62
C ALA A 324 14.58 -21.73 28.86
N ARG A 325 13.61 -21.71 27.93
CA ARG A 325 12.31 -22.37 28.12
C ARG A 325 12.16 -23.68 27.37
N ALA A 326 13.14 -24.07 26.55
CA ALA A 326 13.09 -25.29 25.75
C ALA A 326 12.95 -26.60 26.57
N LYS A 327 13.25 -26.58 27.87
CA LYS A 327 13.11 -27.73 28.79
C LYS A 327 11.98 -27.57 29.81
N GLN A 328 11.11 -26.57 29.65
CA GLN A 328 10.08 -26.23 30.64
C GLN A 328 8.68 -26.29 30.04
N HIS A 329 7.73 -26.79 30.83
CA HIS A 329 6.34 -26.99 30.39
C HIS A 329 5.38 -25.85 30.79
N SER A 330 5.86 -24.85 31.53
CA SER A 330 5.06 -23.70 31.97
C SER A 330 4.95 -22.63 30.88
N GLU A 331 3.80 -22.00 30.80
CA GLU A 331 3.66 -20.74 30.07
C GLU A 331 4.44 -19.63 30.75
N ILE A 332 5.01 -18.73 29.96
CA ILE A 332 5.61 -17.51 30.48
C ILE A 332 5.41 -16.34 29.54
N ILE A 333 5.27 -15.16 30.13
CA ILE A 333 5.10 -13.89 29.44
C ILE A 333 6.28 -13.00 29.77
N TYR A 334 6.82 -12.35 28.73
CA TYR A 334 7.89 -11.38 28.84
C TYR A 334 7.42 -10.02 28.31
N HIS A 335 7.35 -9.01 29.17
CA HIS A 335 7.29 -7.62 28.73
C HIS A 335 8.69 -7.17 28.30
N LEU A 336 8.78 -6.67 27.07
CA LEU A 336 10.01 -6.11 26.52
C LEU A 336 9.77 -4.62 26.26
N GLY A 337 10.17 -3.81 27.24
CA GLY A 337 10.00 -2.36 27.23
C GLY A 337 11.05 -1.69 28.11
N SER A 338 11.08 -0.36 28.05
CA SER A 338 12.03 0.47 28.79
C SER A 338 11.38 1.23 29.95
N SER A 339 10.05 1.33 30.02
CA SER A 339 9.34 2.21 30.97
C SER A 339 9.64 1.96 32.45
N PHE A 340 9.93 0.72 32.85
CA PHE A 340 10.17 0.38 34.25
C PHE A 340 11.60 0.67 34.72
N ARG A 341 12.60 0.51 33.84
CA ARG A 341 14.03 0.59 34.21
C ARG A 341 14.74 1.80 33.62
N ASN A 342 14.50 2.14 32.36
CA ASN A 342 15.14 3.26 31.66
C ASN A 342 14.11 4.10 30.88
N PRO A 343 13.18 4.80 31.56
CA PRO A 343 12.06 5.46 30.92
C PRO A 343 12.49 6.67 30.08
N VAL A 344 11.89 6.80 28.89
CA VAL A 344 11.92 8.02 28.08
C VAL A 344 10.52 8.64 28.05
N THR A 345 10.43 9.96 28.21
CA THR A 345 9.13 10.66 28.17
C THR A 345 8.85 11.21 26.78
N VAL A 346 7.58 11.50 26.48
CA VAL A 346 7.20 12.21 25.24
C VAL A 346 7.85 13.59 25.16
N SER A 347 8.12 14.24 26.30
CA SER A 347 8.85 15.50 26.34
C SER A 347 10.31 15.33 25.91
N ASN A 348 10.97 14.23 26.29
CA ASN A 348 12.32 13.93 25.82
C ASN A 348 12.33 13.71 24.30
N LEU A 349 11.39 12.91 23.78
CA LEU A 349 11.25 12.72 22.33
C LEU A 349 11.11 14.06 21.60
N HIS A 350 10.28 14.96 22.12
CA HIS A 350 10.07 16.28 21.55
C HIS A 350 11.36 17.13 21.54
N ASP A 351 12.17 17.07 22.60
CA ASP A 351 13.46 17.75 22.64
C ASP A 351 14.45 17.17 21.61
N PHE A 352 14.57 15.84 21.54
CA PHE A 352 15.44 15.16 20.57
C PHE A 352 15.10 15.53 19.13
N ILE A 353 13.82 15.46 18.74
CA ILE A 353 13.41 15.82 17.37
C ILE A 353 13.64 17.31 17.07
N PHE A 354 13.38 18.20 18.05
CA PHE A 354 13.61 19.63 17.86
C PHE A 354 15.10 19.94 17.67
N ARG A 355 15.96 19.40 18.54
CA ARG A 355 17.43 19.55 18.45
C ARG A 355 17.93 19.01 17.11
N TYR A 356 17.57 17.77 16.79
CA TYR A 356 18.03 17.11 15.57
C TYR A 356 17.66 17.90 14.31
N PHE A 357 16.40 18.31 14.14
CA PHE A 357 15.96 19.02 12.93
C PHE A 357 16.30 20.52 12.93
N SER A 358 16.69 21.09 14.06
CA SER A 358 17.28 22.44 14.11
C SER A 358 18.70 22.42 13.56
N GLU A 359 19.50 21.41 13.90
CA GLU A 359 20.87 21.23 13.42
C GLU A 359 20.92 20.65 12.00
N HIS A 360 19.99 19.75 11.68
CA HIS A 360 19.91 19.07 10.40
C HIS A 360 18.55 19.27 9.72
N PRO A 361 18.25 20.49 9.21
CA PRO A 361 16.98 20.80 8.59
C PRO A 361 16.56 19.80 7.51
N TRP A 362 15.26 19.52 7.46
CA TRP A 362 14.72 18.69 6.38
C TRP A 362 14.81 19.45 5.06
N ILE A 363 15.38 18.82 4.03
CA ILE A 363 15.44 19.42 2.70
C ILE A 363 14.15 19.08 1.95
N ASN A 364 13.37 20.12 1.64
CA ASN A 364 12.12 19.99 0.92
C ASN A 364 12.36 19.61 -0.55
N LYS A 365 11.28 19.47 -1.32
CA LYS A 365 11.36 19.06 -2.73
C LYS A 365 12.00 20.12 -3.64
N GLU A 366 11.92 21.39 -3.25
CA GLU A 366 12.52 22.52 -3.96
C GLU A 366 14.00 22.76 -3.56
N GLY A 367 14.59 21.89 -2.73
CA GLY A 367 15.96 22.06 -2.23
C GLY A 367 16.08 23.04 -1.06
N GLY A 368 14.97 23.64 -0.60
CA GLY A 368 14.93 24.55 0.53
C GLY A 368 14.96 23.82 1.89
N SER A 369 15.61 24.43 2.87
CA SER A 369 15.63 23.95 4.26
C SER A 369 14.30 24.26 4.96
N VAL A 370 13.63 23.23 5.48
CA VAL A 370 12.45 23.39 6.34
C VAL A 370 12.90 23.85 7.72
N LYS A 371 12.44 25.02 8.15
CA LYS A 371 12.64 25.52 9.51
C LYS A 371 11.56 24.97 10.42
N VAL A 372 11.95 24.18 11.41
CA VAL A 372 11.05 23.68 12.46
C VAL A 372 11.08 24.61 13.67
N GLY A 373 9.95 24.75 14.37
CA GLY A 373 9.87 25.42 15.66
C GLY A 373 9.62 24.42 16.78
N LYS A 374 9.75 24.82 18.05
CA LYS A 374 9.52 23.98 19.24
C LYS A 374 8.09 23.38 19.37
N GLY A 375 7.20 23.54 18.39
CA GLY A 375 5.86 22.97 18.42
C GLY A 375 4.98 23.46 19.58
N ILE A 376 3.70 23.10 19.53
CA ILE A 376 2.75 23.35 20.63
C ILE A 376 2.42 22.02 21.29
N VAL A 377 2.65 21.88 22.59
CA VAL A 377 2.26 20.69 23.36
C VAL A 377 0.88 20.88 23.96
N LEU A 378 -0.06 20.02 23.56
CA LEU A 378 -1.46 20.03 23.98
C LEU A 378 -1.65 18.94 25.03
N SER A 379 -1.67 19.36 26.29
CA SER A 379 -1.60 18.46 27.44
C SER A 379 -2.89 17.68 27.75
N SER A 380 -3.95 17.85 26.96
CA SER A 380 -5.24 17.18 27.14
C SER A 380 -6.08 17.22 25.85
N MET A 381 -7.00 16.27 25.70
CA MET A 381 -7.93 16.26 24.56
C MET A 381 -8.81 17.52 24.47
N PRO A 382 -9.36 18.09 25.57
CA PRO A 382 -10.06 19.37 25.49
C PRO A 382 -9.20 20.49 24.88
N LYS A 383 -7.94 20.63 25.30
CA LYS A 383 -7.02 21.63 24.72
C LYS A 383 -6.80 21.37 23.22
N PHE A 384 -6.65 20.10 22.84
CA PHE A 384 -6.53 19.71 21.43
C PHE A 384 -7.78 20.09 20.62
N TYR A 385 -8.99 19.78 21.11
CA TYR A 385 -10.22 20.13 20.43
C TYR A 385 -10.43 21.63 20.32
N THR A 386 -10.10 22.40 21.38
CA THR A 386 -10.12 23.86 21.33
C THR A 386 -9.16 24.38 20.26
N TYR A 387 -7.92 23.88 20.23
CA TYR A 387 -6.94 24.24 19.20
C TYR A 387 -7.44 23.91 17.79
N MET A 388 -7.96 22.70 17.57
CA MET A 388 -8.51 22.27 16.28
C MET A 388 -9.72 23.09 15.86
N ALA A 389 -10.58 23.46 16.81
CA ALA A 389 -11.75 24.29 16.59
C ALA A 389 -11.36 25.66 16.01
N PHE A 390 -10.48 26.38 16.69
CA PHE A 390 -10.07 27.72 16.27
C PHE A 390 -9.16 27.70 15.04
N ARG A 391 -8.20 26.77 14.97
CA ARG A 391 -7.18 26.78 13.91
C ARG A 391 -7.67 26.21 12.58
N PHE A 392 -8.61 25.27 12.60
CA PHE A 392 -9.01 24.50 11.41
C PHE A 392 -10.53 24.42 11.20
N LEU A 393 -11.33 24.03 12.20
CA LEU A 393 -12.76 23.77 11.99
C LEU A 393 -13.58 25.05 11.74
N LEU A 394 -13.35 26.12 12.51
CA LEU A 394 -14.04 27.40 12.29
C LEU A 394 -13.69 28.02 10.93
N PRO A 395 -12.40 28.12 10.52
CA PRO A 395 -12.04 28.51 9.16
C PRO A 395 -12.64 27.61 8.07
N LEU A 396 -12.71 26.29 8.31
CA LEU A 396 -13.30 25.35 7.35
C LEU A 396 -14.81 25.56 7.20
N LYS A 397 -15.54 25.83 8.30
CA LYS A 397 -16.97 26.20 8.25
C LYS A 397 -17.18 27.52 7.51
N ALA A 398 -16.33 28.52 7.76
CA ALA A 398 -16.37 29.78 7.01
C ALA A 398 -16.11 29.55 5.50
N LEU A 399 -15.13 28.71 5.16
CA LEU A 399 -14.87 28.31 3.78
C LEU A 399 -16.04 27.54 3.17
N GLN A 400 -16.73 26.69 3.94
CA GLN A 400 -17.93 25.98 3.48
C GLN A 400 -19.04 26.96 3.08
N LEU A 401 -19.31 27.95 3.94
CA LEU A 401 -20.30 29.00 3.68
C LEU A 401 -19.90 29.83 2.45
N LEU A 402 -18.65 30.29 2.39
CA LEU A 402 -18.12 31.03 1.25
C LEU A 402 -18.22 30.22 -0.05
N ASN A 403 -17.92 28.93 0.02
CA ASN A 403 -18.00 28.02 -1.12
C ASN A 403 -19.45 27.83 -1.60
N ILE A 404 -20.44 27.82 -0.69
CA ILE A 404 -21.86 27.82 -1.05
C ILE A 404 -22.25 29.15 -1.71
N LEU A 405 -21.86 30.29 -1.12
CA LEU A 405 -22.15 31.64 -1.62
C LEU A 405 -21.52 31.90 -3.00
N LEU A 406 -20.34 31.36 -3.26
CA LEU A 406 -19.61 31.49 -4.53
C LEU A 406 -19.83 30.31 -5.47
N PHE A 407 -21.02 29.71 -5.47
CA PHE A 407 -21.44 28.67 -6.43
C PHE A 407 -20.46 27.50 -6.59
N LYS A 408 -19.90 27.02 -5.47
CA LYS A 408 -18.95 25.90 -5.38
C LYS A 408 -17.57 26.15 -6.01
N LYS A 409 -17.16 27.41 -6.19
CA LYS A 409 -15.85 27.78 -6.74
C LYS A 409 -14.65 27.15 -6.00
N TYR A 410 -14.78 26.91 -4.70
CA TYR A 410 -13.71 26.36 -3.84
C TYR A 410 -13.98 24.93 -3.38
N GLN A 411 -14.85 24.17 -4.09
CA GLN A 411 -15.30 22.85 -3.65
C GLN A 411 -14.15 21.86 -3.46
N ASP A 412 -13.16 21.89 -4.35
CA ASP A 412 -12.00 20.99 -4.28
C ASP A 412 -11.13 21.31 -3.05
N VAL A 413 -10.86 22.59 -2.81
CA VAL A 413 -10.09 23.04 -1.64
C VAL A 413 -10.80 22.66 -0.34
N TYR A 414 -12.11 22.93 -0.25
CA TYR A 414 -12.92 22.53 0.89
C TYR A 414 -12.87 21.01 1.11
N THR A 415 -13.07 20.22 0.05
CA THR A 415 -13.11 18.75 0.16
C THR A 415 -11.77 18.18 0.61
N VAL A 416 -10.64 18.73 0.13
CA VAL A 416 -9.30 18.32 0.55
C VAL A 416 -9.06 18.67 2.02
N LEU A 417 -9.39 19.89 2.44
CA LEU A 417 -9.20 20.32 3.83
C LEU A 417 -10.11 19.55 4.80
N ASP A 418 -11.38 19.35 4.47
CA ASP A 418 -12.33 18.56 5.26
C ASP A 418 -11.83 17.12 5.47
N ARG A 419 -11.35 16.48 4.41
CA ARG A 419 -10.74 15.14 4.51
C ARG A 419 -9.52 15.12 5.43
N ARG A 420 -8.62 16.10 5.32
CA ARG A 420 -7.43 16.19 6.16
C ARG A 420 -7.79 16.40 7.63
N VAL A 421 -8.73 17.29 7.92
CA VAL A 421 -9.18 17.54 9.29
C VAL A 421 -9.83 16.29 9.87
N LYS A 422 -10.72 15.61 9.13
CA LYS A 422 -11.32 14.34 9.56
C LYS A 422 -10.28 13.26 9.82
N LEU A 423 -9.26 13.15 8.97
CA LEU A 423 -8.17 12.20 9.16
C LEU A 423 -7.38 12.50 10.45
N VAL A 424 -7.00 13.77 10.68
CA VAL A 424 -6.28 14.18 11.90
C VAL A 424 -7.11 13.91 13.15
N MET A 425 -8.41 14.18 13.12
CA MET A 425 -9.31 13.89 14.24
C MET A 425 -9.40 12.38 14.51
N ARG A 426 -9.59 11.55 13.47
CA ARG A 426 -9.62 10.09 13.60
C ARG A 426 -8.31 9.55 14.19
N LEU A 427 -7.16 10.04 13.72
CA LEU A 427 -5.86 9.63 14.24
C LEU A 427 -5.67 10.08 15.71
N ALA A 428 -6.06 11.31 16.05
CA ALA A 428 -5.98 11.79 17.42
C ALA A 428 -6.83 10.92 18.37
N ASP A 429 -8.04 10.54 17.97
CA ASP A 429 -8.90 9.64 18.75
C ASP A 429 -8.32 8.22 18.88
N LEU A 430 -7.73 7.70 17.79
CA LEU A 430 -7.14 6.37 17.77
C LEU A 430 -5.87 6.27 18.62
N TYR A 431 -5.06 7.34 18.64
CA TYR A 431 -3.80 7.38 19.38
C TYR A 431 -3.90 7.97 20.78
N LYS A 432 -5.02 8.62 21.13
CA LYS A 432 -5.29 9.17 22.48
C LYS A 432 -4.92 8.19 23.60
N PRO A 433 -5.31 6.90 23.57
CA PRO A 433 -5.02 5.96 24.65
C PRO A 433 -3.52 5.74 24.90
N TYR A 434 -2.68 5.96 23.87
CA TYR A 434 -1.24 5.73 23.93
C TYR A 434 -0.46 6.98 24.31
N VAL A 435 -0.86 8.15 23.80
CA VAL A 435 -0.19 9.42 24.12
C VAL A 435 -0.54 9.96 25.51
N PHE A 436 -1.61 9.43 26.11
CA PHE A 436 -2.01 9.66 27.50
C PHE A 436 -1.90 8.39 28.35
N PHE A 437 -1.14 7.39 27.90
CA PHE A 437 -0.97 6.16 28.66
C PHE A 437 -0.21 6.44 29.98
N GLU A 438 -0.73 5.92 31.09
CA GLU A 438 -0.17 6.09 32.44
C GLU A 438 0.32 4.75 33.04
N GLY A 439 0.36 3.70 32.22
CA GLY A 439 0.90 2.41 32.62
C GLY A 439 2.43 2.34 32.50
N ILE A 440 3.04 1.56 33.39
CA ILE A 440 4.46 1.19 33.37
C ILE A 440 4.52 -0.34 33.30
N PHE A 441 5.21 -0.88 32.29
CA PHE A 441 5.28 -2.32 32.08
C PHE A 441 6.33 -2.94 32.98
N ASN A 442 5.91 -3.74 33.97
CA ASN A 442 6.81 -4.53 34.79
C ASN A 442 7.53 -5.55 33.90
N ASP A 443 8.86 -5.58 33.96
CA ASP A 443 9.72 -6.47 33.16
C ASP A 443 10.47 -7.49 34.02
N LEU A 444 9.95 -7.86 35.19
CA LEU A 444 10.63 -8.74 36.15
C LEU A 444 10.98 -10.11 35.57
N ASN A 445 10.12 -10.72 34.75
CA ASN A 445 10.47 -11.99 34.09
C ASN A 445 11.62 -11.79 33.10
N SER A 446 11.60 -10.69 32.35
CA SER A 446 12.67 -10.32 31.42
C SER A 446 13.98 -10.05 32.16
N GLU A 447 13.94 -9.41 33.33
CA GLU A 447 15.11 -9.21 34.18
C GLU A 447 15.69 -10.54 34.69
N LYS A 448 14.83 -11.44 35.18
CA LYS A 448 15.27 -12.79 35.57
C LYS A 448 15.91 -13.54 34.41
N LEU A 449 15.38 -13.38 33.19
CA LEU A 449 15.95 -13.97 31.99
C LEU A 449 17.33 -13.37 31.66
N ARG A 450 17.50 -12.04 31.79
CA ARG A 450 18.80 -11.36 31.61
C ARG A 450 19.82 -11.85 32.62
N ILE A 451 19.46 -11.94 33.89
CA ILE A 451 20.35 -12.41 34.97
C ILE A 451 20.83 -13.84 34.68
N ILE A 452 19.90 -14.76 34.39
CA ILE A 452 20.24 -16.14 34.03
C ILE A 452 21.16 -16.17 32.80
N SER A 453 20.87 -15.37 31.78
CA SER A 453 21.73 -15.27 30.61
C SER A 453 23.13 -14.77 30.95
N LYS A 454 23.26 -13.71 31.76
CA LYS A 454 24.54 -13.13 32.19
C LYS A 454 25.38 -14.11 33.02
N GLU A 455 24.74 -14.90 33.87
CA GLU A 455 25.42 -15.82 34.77
C GLU A 455 25.81 -17.15 34.11
N THR A 456 25.05 -17.62 33.11
CA THR A 456 25.16 -19.01 32.63
C THR A 456 25.42 -19.15 31.13
N CYS A 457 25.35 -18.08 30.34
CA CYS A 457 25.65 -18.10 28.91
C CYS A 457 27.06 -17.55 28.66
N HIS A 458 27.84 -18.20 27.79
CA HIS A 458 29.15 -17.70 27.37
C HIS A 458 29.07 -16.62 26.27
N GLU A 459 27.88 -16.38 25.71
CA GLU A 459 27.62 -15.52 24.54
C GLU A 459 26.82 -14.26 24.91
N THR A 460 26.95 -13.79 26.15
CA THR A 460 26.15 -12.70 26.74
C THR A 460 26.17 -11.43 25.93
N ASP A 461 27.34 -11.04 25.41
CA ASP A 461 27.50 -9.83 24.61
C ASP A 461 26.80 -9.92 23.25
N ILE A 462 26.63 -11.14 22.71
CA ILE A 462 25.99 -11.37 21.41
C ILE A 462 24.46 -11.24 21.52
N PHE A 463 23.90 -11.59 22.67
CA PHE A 463 22.46 -11.61 22.89
C PHE A 463 22.03 -10.65 24.00
N ASP A 464 22.69 -9.50 24.15
CA ASP A 464 22.29 -8.49 25.12
C ASP A 464 20.95 -7.82 24.74
N PHE A 465 20.11 -7.60 25.75
CA PHE A 465 18.82 -6.94 25.63
C PHE A 465 18.47 -6.11 26.88
N ASP A 466 19.49 -5.62 27.59
CA ASP A 466 19.30 -4.77 28.76
C ASP A 466 18.95 -3.33 28.36
N PRO A 467 17.72 -2.84 28.63
CA PRO A 467 17.32 -1.48 28.26
C PRO A 467 18.11 -0.40 29.01
N MET A 468 18.80 -0.73 30.12
CA MET A 468 19.68 0.20 30.84
C MET A 468 20.91 0.60 30.02
N ASN A 469 21.27 -0.18 29.00
CA ASN A 469 22.41 0.10 28.13
C ASN A 469 22.08 1.14 27.04
N ILE A 470 20.86 1.66 26.98
CA ILE A 470 20.42 2.66 26.00
C ILE A 470 20.72 4.05 26.54
N ASP A 471 21.65 4.75 25.90
CA ASP A 471 21.72 6.22 25.99
C ASP A 471 20.68 6.80 25.04
N TRP A 472 19.58 7.35 25.60
CA TRP A 472 18.48 7.88 24.80
C TRP A 472 18.87 9.08 23.94
N ASP A 473 19.79 9.93 24.40
CA ASP A 473 20.22 11.10 23.62
C ASP A 473 21.01 10.64 22.40
N ASP A 474 22.02 9.81 22.60
CA ASP A 474 22.83 9.23 21.52
C ASP A 474 21.99 8.38 20.56
N TYR A 475 21.17 7.47 21.10
CA TYR A 475 20.34 6.59 20.29
C TYR A 475 19.38 7.38 19.40
N MET A 476 18.74 8.43 19.92
CA MET A 476 17.79 9.21 19.13
C MET A 476 18.51 10.13 18.12
N MET A 477 19.55 10.84 18.55
CA MET A 477 20.24 11.83 17.73
C MET A 477 21.14 11.20 16.66
N ASN A 478 21.83 10.11 16.98
CA ASN A 478 22.88 9.54 16.13
C ASN A 478 22.49 8.21 15.46
N VAL A 479 21.48 7.50 15.98
CA VAL A 479 21.09 6.17 15.46
C VAL A 479 19.71 6.19 14.81
N HIS A 480 18.66 6.45 15.58
CA HIS A 480 17.28 6.25 15.15
C HIS A 480 16.81 7.29 14.12
N ILE A 481 16.90 8.60 14.44
CA ILE A 481 16.46 9.66 13.52
C ILE A 481 17.30 9.69 12.23
N PRO A 482 18.64 9.55 12.28
CA PRO A 482 19.46 9.39 11.07
C PRO A 482 19.09 8.14 10.26
N GLY A 483 18.82 7.01 10.92
CA GLY A 483 18.38 5.77 10.28
C GLY A 483 17.09 5.96 9.46
N LEU A 484 16.11 6.67 10.03
CA LEU A 484 14.87 7.05 9.35
C LEU A 484 15.12 7.92 8.11
N ARG A 485 16.10 8.84 8.17
CA ARG A 485 16.46 9.70 7.03
C ARG A 485 17.23 8.97 5.94
N LYS A 486 18.16 8.08 6.30
CA LYS A 486 19.03 7.37 5.34
C LYS A 486 18.22 6.49 4.39
N ARG A 487 17.10 5.93 4.85
CA ARG A 487 16.25 5.02 4.05
C ARG A 487 15.12 5.73 3.29
N ARG A 488 15.29 7.04 3.04
CA ARG A 488 14.44 7.93 2.23
C ARG A 488 14.11 7.42 0.82
N ALA A 489 14.93 6.55 0.22
CA ALA A 489 14.71 6.05 -1.14
C ALA A 489 13.52 5.08 -1.23
N GLU A 490 13.29 4.21 -0.24
CA GLU A 490 12.15 3.28 -0.23
C GLU A 490 10.86 3.99 0.21
N ALA A 491 10.96 4.92 1.16
CA ALA A 491 9.83 5.75 1.60
C ALA A 491 9.33 6.70 0.50
N TRP A 492 10.19 7.12 -0.44
CA TRP A 492 9.77 7.95 -1.59
C TRP A 492 8.81 7.21 -2.52
N LEU A 493 9.06 5.91 -2.79
CA LEU A 493 8.18 5.05 -3.59
C LEU A 493 6.85 4.80 -2.88
N ILE A 494 6.87 4.57 -1.56
CA ILE A 494 5.66 4.41 -0.74
C ILE A 494 4.88 5.74 -0.65
N GLU A 495 5.53 6.90 -0.51
CA GLU A 495 4.86 8.21 -0.50
C GLU A 495 4.20 8.58 -1.85
N VAL A 496 4.72 8.05 -2.95
CA VAL A 496 4.12 8.19 -4.28
C VAL A 496 2.86 7.31 -4.43
N VAL A 497 2.85 6.13 -3.80
CA VAL A 497 1.81 5.10 -3.96
C VAL A 497 0.72 5.14 -2.87
N ASP A 498 1.04 5.52 -1.63
CA ASP A 498 0.24 5.24 -0.42
C ASP A 498 -0.58 6.42 0.13
N ASP A 499 -0.60 7.57 -0.57
CA ASP A 499 -1.50 8.67 -0.21
C ASP A 499 -2.90 8.37 -0.79
N GLY A 500 -3.60 7.50 -0.07
CA GLY A 500 -4.90 6.91 -0.38
C GLY A 500 -5.83 7.82 -1.17
N GLY A 501 -5.94 7.52 -2.48
CA GLY A 501 -7.00 8.01 -3.35
C GLY A 501 -6.84 9.44 -3.85
N CYS A 502 -5.76 9.79 -4.54
CA CYS A 502 -5.70 11.04 -5.31
C CYS A 502 -4.70 11.07 -6.49
N GLY A 503 -4.46 9.96 -7.20
CA GLY A 503 -3.61 9.99 -8.42
C GLY A 503 -3.98 11.15 -9.38
N CYS A 504 -5.28 11.40 -9.59
CA CYS A 504 -5.77 12.51 -10.41
C CYS A 504 -5.65 13.89 -9.74
N GLY A 505 -5.87 13.99 -8.42
CA GLY A 505 -5.75 15.26 -7.69
C GLY A 505 -4.30 15.73 -7.60
N ARG A 506 -3.38 14.78 -7.43
CA ARG A 506 -1.93 15.00 -7.34
C ARG A 506 -1.33 15.36 -8.70
N ALA A 507 -1.70 14.64 -9.76
CA ALA A 507 -1.29 15.02 -11.12
C ALA A 507 -1.64 16.49 -11.42
N ARG A 508 -2.89 16.89 -11.13
CA ARG A 508 -3.34 18.28 -11.33
C ARG A 508 -2.58 19.31 -10.50
N LEU A 509 -2.21 18.98 -9.25
CA LEU A 509 -1.40 19.87 -8.40
C LEU A 509 -0.05 20.21 -9.05
N TYR A 510 0.55 19.24 -9.74
CA TYR A 510 1.85 19.41 -10.41
C TYR A 510 1.71 19.82 -11.88
N GLY A 511 0.54 20.29 -12.31
CA GLY A 511 0.30 20.73 -13.70
C GLY A 511 0.13 19.60 -14.71
N TRP A 512 0.04 18.35 -14.27
CA TRP A 512 -0.19 17.20 -15.15
C TRP A 512 -1.68 16.95 -15.39
N PRO A 513 -2.07 16.57 -16.62
CA PRO A 513 -3.47 16.48 -17.00
C PRO A 513 -4.22 15.33 -16.30
N ASN A 514 -3.54 14.22 -16.02
CA ASN A 514 -4.09 13.06 -15.32
C ASN A 514 -2.99 12.20 -14.70
N ALA A 515 -3.42 11.24 -13.87
CA ALA A 515 -2.52 10.34 -13.16
C ALA A 515 -1.63 9.50 -14.08
N TYR A 516 -2.14 9.08 -15.25
CA TYR A 516 -1.41 8.24 -16.20
C TYR A 516 -0.21 8.97 -16.80
N VAL A 517 -0.41 10.19 -17.32
CA VAL A 517 0.68 10.98 -17.89
C VAL A 517 1.70 11.33 -16.80
N PHE A 518 1.22 11.66 -15.59
CA PHE A 518 2.08 11.94 -14.45
C PHE A 518 2.97 10.74 -14.07
N THR A 519 2.41 9.53 -13.95
CA THR A 519 3.19 8.35 -13.57
C THR A 519 4.15 7.90 -14.66
N LYS A 520 3.80 8.03 -15.94
CA LYS A 520 4.71 7.77 -17.05
C LYS A 520 5.90 8.74 -17.06
N ALA A 521 5.66 10.04 -16.87
CA ALA A 521 6.71 11.03 -16.74
C ALA A 521 7.65 10.73 -15.55
N MET A 522 7.08 10.34 -14.40
CA MET A 522 7.89 9.92 -13.25
C MET A 522 8.76 8.69 -13.53
N GLY A 523 8.21 7.69 -14.24
CA GLY A 523 8.96 6.50 -14.65
C GLY A 523 10.14 6.87 -15.57
N GLU A 524 9.93 7.78 -16.51
CA GLU A 524 11.01 8.27 -17.37
C GLU A 524 12.08 9.05 -16.58
N MET A 525 11.68 9.92 -15.64
CA MET A 525 12.64 10.62 -14.76
C MET A 525 13.51 9.64 -13.97
N LEU A 526 12.92 8.54 -13.48
CA LEU A 526 13.65 7.49 -12.80
C LEU A 526 14.62 6.76 -13.74
N LEU A 527 14.17 6.38 -14.94
CA LEU A 527 15.04 5.73 -15.92
C LEU A 527 16.20 6.64 -16.33
N MET A 528 15.95 7.94 -16.52
CA MET A 528 16.98 8.92 -16.83
C MET A 528 18.02 9.09 -15.72
N HIS A 529 17.68 8.78 -14.47
CA HIS A 529 18.64 8.74 -13.36
C HIS A 529 19.64 7.57 -13.48
N PHE A 530 19.23 6.46 -14.10
CA PHE A 530 20.06 5.26 -14.28
C PHE A 530 20.68 5.14 -15.67
N LYS A 531 20.55 6.15 -16.53
CA LYS A 531 21.01 6.12 -17.93
C LYS A 531 22.52 5.81 -18.09
N ASP A 532 23.34 6.12 -17.08
CA ASP A 532 24.79 5.88 -17.13
C ASP A 532 25.17 4.43 -16.81
N TYR A 533 24.22 3.67 -16.23
CA TYR A 533 24.41 2.28 -15.78
C TYR A 533 23.80 1.25 -16.73
N LEU A 534 22.91 1.68 -17.64
CA LEU A 534 22.14 0.81 -18.53
C LEU A 534 21.96 1.47 -19.91
N PRO A 535 22.13 0.75 -21.03
CA PRO A 535 21.65 1.21 -22.34
C PRO A 535 20.15 1.56 -22.27
N LEU A 536 19.81 2.81 -22.58
CA LEU A 536 18.45 3.34 -22.41
C LEU A 536 17.97 4.08 -23.67
N ALA A 537 16.83 3.62 -24.20
CA ALA A 537 16.03 4.33 -25.18
C ALA A 537 14.59 4.44 -24.66
N ILE A 538 14.00 5.63 -24.76
CA ILE A 538 12.62 5.90 -24.33
C ILE A 538 11.75 6.08 -25.57
N ILE A 539 10.77 5.19 -25.76
CA ILE A 539 9.77 5.28 -26.83
C ILE A 539 8.52 5.96 -26.27
N ARG A 540 8.15 7.11 -26.85
CA ARG A 540 6.97 7.90 -26.49
C ARG A 540 5.94 7.87 -27.63
N PRO A 541 5.08 6.85 -27.69
CA PRO A 541 4.01 6.84 -28.66
C PRO A 541 2.93 7.87 -28.31
N THR A 542 2.20 8.34 -29.32
CA THR A 542 0.98 9.14 -29.15
C THR A 542 -0.20 8.23 -28.80
N ILE A 543 -1.45 8.57 -29.14
CA ILE A 543 -2.60 7.73 -28.76
C ILE A 543 -2.52 6.41 -29.54
N VAL A 544 -2.03 5.35 -28.89
CA VAL A 544 -1.92 4.03 -29.49
C VAL A 544 -3.32 3.46 -29.74
N SER A 545 -3.56 3.08 -30.98
CA SER A 545 -4.83 2.56 -31.48
C SER A 545 -4.67 1.11 -31.97
N SER A 546 -5.74 0.55 -32.51
CA SER A 546 -5.76 -0.82 -33.02
C SER A 546 -4.68 -1.06 -34.07
N THR A 547 -4.33 -2.33 -34.24
CA THR A 547 -3.40 -2.77 -35.26
C THR A 547 -3.89 -2.39 -36.66
N CYS A 548 -2.96 -2.05 -37.54
CA CYS A 548 -3.21 -1.81 -38.94
C CYS A 548 -3.25 -3.13 -39.72
N LYS A 549 -2.33 -4.07 -39.42
CA LYS A 549 -2.16 -5.32 -40.16
C LYS A 549 -1.90 -6.55 -39.29
N ASP A 550 -0.95 -6.48 -38.35
CA ASP A 550 -0.45 -7.64 -37.58
C ASP A 550 -0.93 -7.58 -36.12
N PRO A 551 -1.43 -8.68 -35.50
CA PRO A 551 -1.59 -10.03 -36.08
C PRO A 551 -2.80 -10.14 -37.03
N PHE A 552 -3.71 -9.18 -36.96
CA PHE A 552 -4.81 -9.00 -37.91
C PHE A 552 -5.31 -7.54 -37.81
N PRO A 553 -5.89 -6.96 -38.88
CA PRO A 553 -6.37 -5.58 -38.86
C PRO A 553 -7.44 -5.33 -37.79
N GLY A 554 -7.33 -4.21 -37.09
CA GLY A 554 -8.33 -3.77 -36.12
C GLY A 554 -8.29 -4.48 -34.76
N TRP A 555 -7.25 -5.26 -34.47
CA TRP A 555 -7.07 -5.86 -33.15
C TRP A 555 -6.72 -4.80 -32.10
N ILE A 556 -7.42 -4.84 -30.98
CA ILE A 556 -7.17 -4.01 -29.81
C ILE A 556 -7.71 -4.71 -28.56
N GLU A 557 -7.07 -4.52 -27.41
CA GLU A 557 -7.52 -5.10 -26.15
C GLU A 557 -8.29 -4.07 -25.29
N GLY A 558 -9.60 -4.28 -25.19
CA GLY A 558 -10.52 -3.40 -24.44
C GLY A 558 -10.92 -2.12 -25.19
N LEU A 559 -11.80 -1.33 -24.58
CA LEU A 559 -12.13 0.03 -25.08
C LEU A 559 -11.21 1.03 -24.39
N ARG A 560 -10.26 1.63 -25.11
CA ARG A 560 -9.33 2.62 -24.54
C ARG A 560 -9.53 3.97 -25.22
N ASN A 561 -9.46 5.06 -24.45
CA ASN A 561 -9.47 6.44 -24.97
C ASN A 561 -10.62 6.75 -25.96
N ILE A 562 -10.28 6.89 -27.25
CA ILE A 562 -11.14 7.35 -28.35
C ILE A 562 -12.16 6.28 -28.77
N ASP A 563 -11.88 5.00 -28.55
CA ASP A 563 -12.75 3.86 -28.89
C ASP A 563 -14.10 3.95 -28.20
N SER A 564 -14.10 4.44 -26.95
CA SER A 564 -15.30 4.63 -26.14
C SER A 564 -16.23 5.69 -26.75
N LEU A 565 -15.67 6.69 -27.45
CA LEU A 565 -16.47 7.68 -28.18
C LEU A 565 -17.10 7.07 -29.42
N ILE A 566 -16.31 6.34 -30.21
CA ILE A 566 -16.75 5.70 -31.46
C ILE A 566 -17.85 4.68 -31.16
N ALA A 567 -17.64 3.82 -30.15
CA ALA A 567 -18.63 2.85 -29.71
C ALA A 567 -19.89 3.52 -29.11
N GLY A 568 -19.71 4.54 -28.27
CA GLY A 568 -20.82 5.31 -27.69
C GLY A 568 -21.67 6.03 -28.75
N TYR A 569 -21.03 6.52 -29.80
CA TYR A 569 -21.67 7.13 -30.96
C TYR A 569 -22.43 6.11 -31.80
N GLY A 570 -21.80 4.98 -32.16
CA GLY A 570 -22.45 3.90 -32.91
C GLY A 570 -23.68 3.34 -32.20
N LYS A 571 -23.62 3.20 -30.87
CA LYS A 571 -24.76 2.81 -30.02
C LYS A 571 -25.84 3.89 -29.87
N GLY A 572 -25.67 5.08 -30.46
CA GLY A 572 -26.61 6.22 -30.36
C GLY A 572 -26.69 6.86 -28.97
N SER A 573 -25.73 6.55 -28.09
CA SER A 573 -25.68 7.03 -26.70
C SER A 573 -24.96 8.37 -26.58
N LEU A 574 -24.02 8.65 -27.49
CA LEU A 574 -23.29 9.92 -27.57
C LEU A 574 -23.92 10.84 -28.63
N LYS A 575 -24.35 12.04 -28.23
CA LYS A 575 -25.03 13.02 -29.11
C LYS A 575 -24.25 14.30 -29.37
N CYS A 576 -23.31 14.62 -28.48
CA CYS A 576 -22.38 15.73 -28.64
C CYS A 576 -21.01 15.32 -28.13
N PHE A 577 -19.98 16.05 -28.57
CA PHE A 577 -18.63 15.93 -28.03
C PHE A 577 -17.90 17.26 -28.17
N ILE A 578 -16.93 17.49 -27.28
CA ILE A 578 -16.09 18.69 -27.31
C ILE A 578 -14.84 18.40 -28.15
N SER A 579 -14.51 19.26 -29.10
CA SER A 579 -13.30 19.12 -29.93
C SER A 579 -12.86 20.50 -30.39
N ASN A 580 -11.56 20.75 -30.41
CA ASN A 580 -11.02 21.94 -31.04
C ASN A 580 -10.87 21.67 -32.56
N PRO A 581 -11.47 22.46 -33.46
CA PRO A 581 -11.31 22.26 -34.90
C PRO A 581 -9.88 22.45 -35.42
N LYS A 582 -9.01 23.07 -34.61
CA LYS A 582 -7.60 23.31 -34.92
C LYS A 582 -6.66 22.25 -34.32
N SER A 583 -7.16 21.33 -33.48
CA SER A 583 -6.33 20.27 -32.91
C SER A 583 -6.28 19.05 -33.81
N ASP A 584 -5.07 18.61 -34.11
CA ASP A 584 -4.84 17.30 -34.72
C ASP A 584 -4.86 16.25 -33.60
N ILE A 585 -5.82 15.31 -33.66
CA ILE A 585 -5.80 14.17 -32.73
C ILE A 585 -4.71 13.21 -33.21
N ASP A 586 -3.59 13.18 -32.49
CA ASP A 586 -2.46 12.32 -32.83
C ASP A 586 -2.70 10.88 -32.34
N VAL A 587 -3.21 10.06 -33.24
CA VAL A 587 -3.42 8.62 -33.07
C VAL A 587 -2.34 7.87 -33.86
N ILE A 588 -1.92 6.70 -33.38
CA ILE A 588 -0.94 5.88 -34.09
C ILE A 588 -1.29 4.38 -33.98
N PRO A 589 -1.22 3.59 -35.07
CA PRO A 589 -1.40 2.14 -35.00
C PRO A 589 -0.35 1.44 -34.12
N ALA A 590 -0.74 0.39 -33.40
CA ALA A 590 0.16 -0.29 -32.46
C ALA A 590 1.31 -1.06 -33.14
N ASP A 591 0.99 -1.83 -34.19
CA ASP A 591 1.88 -2.79 -34.82
C ASP A 591 2.94 -2.12 -35.70
N ASN A 592 2.51 -1.57 -36.84
CA ASN A 592 3.44 -1.07 -37.84
C ASN A 592 4.09 0.27 -37.46
N MET A 593 3.74 0.87 -36.31
CA MET A 593 4.39 2.10 -35.85
C MET A 593 5.11 1.89 -34.52
N VAL A 594 4.36 1.60 -33.45
CA VAL A 594 4.93 1.57 -32.10
C VAL A 594 5.83 0.35 -31.90
N VAL A 595 5.35 -0.84 -32.24
CA VAL A 595 6.15 -2.09 -32.09
C VAL A 595 7.37 -2.04 -33.00
N ASN A 596 7.21 -1.63 -34.26
CA ASN A 596 8.33 -1.47 -35.18
C ASN A 596 9.39 -0.48 -34.67
N ALA A 597 8.98 0.68 -34.15
CA ALA A 597 9.90 1.65 -33.56
C ALA A 597 10.65 1.07 -32.34
N ILE A 598 9.99 0.28 -31.49
CA ILE A 598 10.62 -0.39 -30.35
C ILE A 598 11.67 -1.39 -30.81
N ILE A 599 11.32 -2.27 -31.77
CA ILE A 599 12.23 -3.29 -32.31
C ILE A 599 13.45 -2.62 -32.93
N VAL A 600 13.23 -1.59 -33.76
CA VAL A 600 14.32 -0.87 -34.41
C VAL A 600 15.21 -0.16 -33.39
N ALA A 601 14.63 0.51 -32.40
CA ALA A 601 15.43 1.16 -31.34
C ALA A 601 16.28 0.14 -30.57
N MET A 602 15.70 -1.02 -30.25
CA MET A 602 16.40 -2.10 -29.56
C MET A 602 17.59 -2.61 -30.38
N VAL A 603 17.42 -2.83 -31.68
CA VAL A 603 18.49 -3.34 -32.57
C VAL A 603 19.56 -2.28 -32.80
N VAL A 604 19.19 -1.03 -33.10
CA VAL A 604 20.14 0.05 -33.40
C VAL A 604 21.03 0.36 -32.20
N HIS A 605 20.49 0.24 -30.98
CA HIS A 605 21.22 0.56 -29.74
C HIS A 605 21.74 -0.67 -29.00
N ALA A 606 21.58 -1.87 -29.56
CA ALA A 606 22.09 -3.10 -28.95
C ALA A 606 23.61 -3.00 -28.73
N GLY A 607 24.06 -3.14 -27.47
CA GLY A 607 25.47 -3.08 -27.11
C GLY A 607 26.07 -1.67 -27.05
N GLN A 608 25.30 -0.61 -27.27
CA GLN A 608 25.77 0.78 -27.17
C GLN A 608 25.34 1.41 -25.84
N LYS A 609 26.24 2.14 -25.17
CA LYS A 609 25.86 3.03 -24.07
C LYS A 609 25.16 4.26 -24.65
N THR A 610 23.84 4.24 -24.66
CA THR A 610 23.05 5.39 -25.13
C THR A 610 22.82 6.38 -23.99
N SER A 611 22.82 7.68 -24.31
CA SER A 611 22.65 8.76 -23.33
C SER A 611 21.19 9.03 -22.91
N GLY A 612 20.32 8.02 -22.98
CA GLY A 612 18.87 8.18 -22.72
C GLY A 612 18.14 8.91 -23.86
N ILE A 613 18.23 8.40 -25.10
CA ILE A 613 17.61 9.01 -26.28
C ILE A 613 16.09 8.81 -26.22
N ILE A 614 15.32 9.83 -26.62
CA ILE A 614 13.86 9.82 -26.64
C ILE A 614 13.36 9.84 -28.09
N TYR A 615 12.43 8.94 -28.41
CA TYR A 615 11.77 8.79 -29.71
C TYR A 615 10.27 9.06 -29.58
N HIS A 616 9.76 10.15 -30.16
CA HIS A 616 8.31 10.37 -30.27
C HIS A 616 7.78 9.61 -31.47
N VAL A 617 6.82 8.70 -31.24
CA VAL A 617 6.18 7.92 -32.30
C VAL A 617 4.76 8.46 -32.46
N GLY A 618 4.61 9.42 -33.38
CA GLY A 618 3.36 10.11 -33.64
C GLY A 618 3.24 10.54 -35.09
N SER A 619 2.07 11.04 -35.46
CA SER A 619 1.72 11.43 -36.83
C SER A 619 1.48 12.91 -37.02
N SER A 620 1.29 13.69 -35.95
CA SER A 620 0.89 15.11 -35.99
C SER A 620 1.80 16.00 -36.84
N LEU A 621 3.11 15.74 -36.87
CA LEU A 621 4.06 16.57 -37.62
C LEU A 621 4.07 16.27 -39.13
N ARG A 622 4.07 14.97 -39.51
CA ARG A 622 4.34 14.53 -40.89
C ARG A 622 3.13 13.95 -41.62
N ASN A 623 2.12 13.46 -40.92
CA ASN A 623 0.88 12.92 -41.50
C ASN A 623 -0.34 13.08 -40.56
N PRO A 624 -0.76 14.30 -40.21
CA PRO A 624 -1.86 14.53 -39.27
C PRO A 624 -3.21 14.04 -39.79
N VAL A 625 -4.05 13.55 -38.88
CA VAL A 625 -5.44 13.14 -39.20
C VAL A 625 -6.33 14.37 -39.41
N LYS A 626 -6.34 14.91 -40.64
CA LYS A 626 -7.09 16.15 -40.99
C LYS A 626 -8.62 16.00 -40.97
N LEU A 627 -9.13 14.77 -41.10
CA LEU A 627 -10.56 14.48 -41.00
C LEU A 627 -10.95 14.31 -39.54
N ASN A 628 -11.80 15.19 -39.03
CA ASN A 628 -12.30 15.07 -37.67
C ASN A 628 -12.93 13.67 -37.48
N LEU A 629 -12.45 12.91 -36.48
CA LEU A 629 -12.86 11.53 -36.15
C LEU A 629 -14.38 11.23 -36.25
N HIS A 630 -15.21 12.22 -35.91
CA HIS A 630 -16.66 12.09 -35.96
C HIS A 630 -17.21 11.86 -37.37
N ASP A 631 -16.52 12.32 -38.42
CA ASP A 631 -16.94 12.13 -39.81
C ASP A 631 -16.73 10.67 -40.26
N PHE A 632 -15.58 10.07 -39.97
CA PHE A 632 -15.34 8.64 -40.18
C PHE A 632 -16.39 7.79 -39.47
N SER A 633 -16.66 8.12 -38.21
CA SER A 633 -17.67 7.42 -37.41
C SER A 633 -19.07 7.56 -38.00
N PHE A 634 -19.46 8.76 -38.46
CA PHE A 634 -20.75 9.00 -39.10
C PHE A 634 -20.89 8.24 -40.43
N ARG A 635 -19.89 8.32 -41.30
CA ARG A 635 -19.88 7.61 -42.59
C ARG A 635 -19.93 6.10 -42.39
N TYR A 636 -19.13 5.57 -41.47
CA TYR A 636 -19.12 4.14 -41.15
C TYR A 636 -20.48 3.66 -40.62
N PHE A 637 -21.00 4.24 -39.53
CA PHE A 637 -22.25 3.75 -38.91
C PHE A 637 -23.52 4.06 -39.73
N ARG A 638 -23.45 4.99 -40.69
CA ARG A 638 -24.52 5.18 -41.68
C ARG A 638 -24.57 4.02 -42.68
N LYS A 639 -23.42 3.50 -43.12
CA LYS A 639 -23.30 2.36 -44.03
C LYS A 639 -23.48 1.02 -43.30
N ASN A 640 -22.98 0.93 -42.07
CA ASN A 640 -22.98 -0.25 -41.20
C ASN A 640 -23.67 0.06 -39.86
N PRO A 641 -25.02 0.12 -39.80
CA PRO A 641 -25.74 0.49 -38.59
C PRO A 641 -25.49 -0.47 -37.43
N TRP A 642 -25.28 0.06 -36.23
CA TRP A 642 -25.17 -0.74 -35.01
C TRP A 642 -26.48 -1.49 -34.75
N ILE A 643 -26.40 -2.79 -34.39
CA ILE A 643 -27.56 -3.60 -34.01
C ILE A 643 -27.67 -3.62 -32.49
N ASN A 644 -28.78 -3.12 -31.95
CA ASN A 644 -28.99 -3.09 -30.50
C ASN A 644 -29.39 -4.48 -29.96
N ARG A 645 -29.45 -4.62 -28.62
CA ARG A 645 -29.83 -5.88 -27.94
C ARG A 645 -31.23 -6.41 -28.32
N LYS A 646 -32.06 -5.61 -28.97
CA LYS A 646 -33.40 -5.98 -29.47
C LYS A 646 -33.41 -6.28 -30.98
N GLY A 647 -32.25 -6.42 -31.61
CA GLY A 647 -32.12 -6.69 -33.05
C GLY A 647 -32.40 -5.49 -33.96
N ALA A 648 -32.66 -4.31 -33.42
CA ALA A 648 -33.00 -3.13 -34.22
C ALA A 648 -31.77 -2.32 -34.63
N ARG A 649 -31.78 -1.83 -35.88
CA ARG A 649 -30.75 -0.94 -36.44
C ARG A 649 -30.81 0.44 -35.78
N VAL A 650 -29.70 0.88 -35.16
CA VAL A 650 -29.56 2.20 -34.57
C VAL A 650 -29.34 3.25 -35.66
N LYS A 651 -30.22 4.26 -35.72
CA LYS A 651 -30.05 5.40 -36.64
C LYS A 651 -29.17 6.46 -35.99
N VAL A 652 -27.96 6.64 -36.52
CA VAL A 652 -27.03 7.70 -36.10
C VAL A 652 -27.33 9.03 -36.81
N LYS A 653 -27.07 10.15 -36.12
CA LYS A 653 -27.13 11.52 -36.68
C LYS A 653 -25.76 12.17 -36.58
N LYS A 654 -25.48 13.20 -37.38
CA LYS A 654 -24.24 13.98 -37.23
C LYS A 654 -24.08 14.46 -35.78
N LEU A 655 -22.89 14.24 -35.23
CA LEU A 655 -22.57 14.59 -33.86
C LEU A 655 -22.48 16.11 -33.71
N ALA A 656 -23.06 16.67 -32.66
CA ALA A 656 -22.87 18.09 -32.35
C ALA A 656 -21.47 18.31 -31.78
N ILE A 657 -20.59 18.95 -32.56
CA ILE A 657 -19.24 19.33 -32.12
C ILE A 657 -19.31 20.69 -31.45
N LEU A 658 -18.87 20.72 -30.20
CA LEU A 658 -18.83 21.93 -29.38
C LEU A 658 -17.38 22.38 -29.28
N THR A 659 -17.10 23.60 -29.74
CA THR A 659 -15.74 24.11 -29.96
C THR A 659 -15.12 24.73 -28.72
N SER A 660 -15.90 24.94 -27.66
CA SER A 660 -15.43 25.51 -26.40
C SER A 660 -16.06 24.82 -25.18
N MET A 661 -15.42 24.96 -24.02
CA MET A 661 -15.97 24.42 -22.78
C MET A 661 -17.29 25.11 -22.40
N ASP A 662 -17.43 26.40 -22.70
CA ASP A 662 -18.64 27.16 -22.39
C ASP A 662 -19.83 26.70 -23.23
N SER A 663 -19.62 26.47 -24.53
CA SER A 663 -20.64 25.92 -25.42
C SER A 663 -21.02 24.49 -25.03
N PHE A 664 -20.05 23.70 -24.56
CA PHE A 664 -20.29 22.37 -23.99
C PHE A 664 -21.13 22.43 -22.72
N GLN A 665 -20.78 23.29 -21.76
CA GLN A 665 -21.53 23.44 -20.52
C GLN A 665 -22.95 23.97 -20.76
N ALA A 666 -23.14 24.93 -21.67
CA ALA A 666 -24.45 25.42 -22.06
C ALA A 666 -25.32 24.31 -22.67
N TYR A 667 -24.77 23.52 -23.59
CA TYR A 667 -25.47 22.37 -24.17
C TYR A 667 -25.88 21.35 -23.10
N VAL A 668 -24.96 21.00 -22.19
CA VAL A 668 -25.23 20.06 -21.09
C VAL A 668 -26.31 20.60 -20.14
N ALA A 669 -26.26 21.89 -19.82
CA ALA A 669 -27.25 22.54 -18.97
C ALA A 669 -28.65 22.48 -19.59
N ILE A 670 -28.78 22.85 -20.87
CA ILE A 670 -30.06 22.90 -21.58
C ILE A 670 -30.63 21.50 -21.83
N ARG A 671 -29.81 20.54 -22.27
CA ARG A 671 -30.29 19.23 -22.73
C ARG A 671 -30.39 18.17 -21.65
N PHE A 672 -29.68 18.33 -20.52
CA PHE A 672 -29.64 17.32 -19.47
C PHE A 672 -29.94 17.91 -18.09
N LEU A 673 -29.25 18.98 -17.67
CA LEU A 673 -29.34 19.48 -16.29
C LEU A 673 -30.71 20.10 -15.96
N LEU A 674 -31.22 20.99 -16.81
CA LEU A 674 -32.52 21.65 -16.62
C LEU A 674 -33.69 20.64 -16.70
N PRO A 675 -33.75 19.73 -17.70
CA PRO A 675 -34.76 18.68 -17.73
C PRO A 675 -34.68 17.72 -16.52
N LEU A 676 -33.48 17.37 -16.04
CA LEU A 676 -33.32 16.52 -14.86
C LEU A 676 -33.85 17.19 -13.59
N LYS A 677 -33.59 18.50 -13.42
CA LYS A 677 -34.13 19.28 -12.30
C LYS A 677 -35.65 19.37 -12.36
N ALA A 678 -36.22 19.62 -13.54
CA ALA A 678 -37.67 19.65 -13.74
C ALA A 678 -38.30 18.27 -13.46
N LEU A 679 -37.70 17.19 -13.95
CA LEU A 679 -38.13 15.82 -13.69
C LEU A 679 -38.06 15.45 -12.21
N HIS A 680 -37.00 15.84 -11.48
CA HIS A 680 -36.92 15.62 -10.04
C HIS A 680 -38.02 16.37 -9.27
N LEU A 681 -38.34 17.60 -9.67
CA LEU A 681 -39.43 18.37 -9.07
C LEU A 681 -40.79 17.69 -9.31
N VAL A 682 -41.07 17.27 -10.55
CA VAL A 682 -42.30 16.54 -10.91
C VAL A 682 -42.36 15.17 -10.22
N ASN A 683 -41.24 14.48 -10.07
CA ASN A 683 -41.15 13.18 -9.40
C ASN A 683 -41.36 13.28 -7.88
N MET A 684 -41.03 14.43 -7.27
CA MET A 684 -41.40 14.75 -5.89
C MET A 684 -42.91 14.97 -5.73
N LEU A 685 -43.56 15.62 -6.70
CA LEU A 685 -44.98 15.97 -6.64
C LEU A 685 -45.93 14.82 -7.03
N LEU A 686 -45.50 13.85 -7.84
CA LEU A 686 -46.34 12.79 -8.41
C LEU A 686 -45.92 11.37 -7.98
N PHE A 687 -45.60 11.18 -6.69
CA PHE A 687 -45.38 9.86 -6.06
C PHE A 687 -44.49 8.90 -6.87
N ARG A 688 -43.26 9.34 -7.22
CA ARG A 688 -42.20 8.49 -7.81
C ARG A 688 -42.49 7.94 -9.23
N LYS A 689 -43.54 8.40 -9.92
CA LYS A 689 -43.92 7.94 -11.27
C LYS A 689 -42.82 8.08 -12.35
N TYR A 690 -41.84 8.96 -12.15
CA TYR A 690 -40.80 9.27 -13.14
C TYR A 690 -39.38 8.88 -12.68
N ARG A 691 -39.26 8.02 -11.65
CA ARG A 691 -37.97 7.58 -11.08
C ARG A 691 -37.01 7.02 -12.14
N ASP A 692 -37.52 6.21 -13.06
CA ASP A 692 -36.70 5.58 -14.10
C ASP A 692 -36.21 6.59 -15.13
N ALA A 693 -37.04 7.58 -15.50
CA ALA A 693 -36.64 8.65 -16.40
C ALA A 693 -35.52 9.52 -15.81
N CYS A 694 -35.61 9.85 -14.51
CA CYS A 694 -34.56 10.52 -13.76
C CYS A 694 -33.26 9.71 -13.76
N ALA A 695 -33.35 8.41 -13.44
CA ALA A 695 -32.19 7.52 -13.39
C ALA A 695 -31.49 7.37 -14.76
N VAL A 696 -32.26 7.33 -15.86
CA VAL A 696 -31.71 7.25 -17.22
C VAL A 696 -30.99 8.55 -17.60
N LEU A 697 -31.59 9.71 -17.29
CA LEU A 697 -31.00 11.00 -17.63
C LEU A 697 -29.76 11.31 -16.78
N ASP A 698 -29.76 10.94 -15.50
CA ASP A 698 -28.61 11.04 -14.60
C ASP A 698 -27.45 10.12 -15.04
N ARG A 699 -27.73 8.87 -15.43
CA ARG A 699 -26.72 7.96 -16.00
C ARG A 699 -26.07 8.55 -17.26
N LYS A 700 -26.86 9.12 -18.16
CA LYS A 700 -26.34 9.78 -19.38
C LYS A 700 -25.48 11.01 -19.06
N LEU A 701 -25.90 11.83 -18.09
CA LEU A 701 -25.14 13.00 -17.65
C LEU A 701 -23.80 12.61 -17.01
N LYS A 702 -23.79 11.59 -16.15
CA LYS A 702 -22.57 11.05 -15.52
C LYS A 702 -21.60 10.50 -16.55
N LEU A 703 -22.10 9.73 -17.53
CA LEU A 703 -21.29 9.21 -18.64
C LEU A 703 -20.65 10.34 -19.45
N LEU A 704 -21.43 11.34 -19.85
CA LEU A 704 -20.96 12.46 -20.66
C LEU A 704 -19.88 13.28 -19.94
N ARG A 705 -20.06 13.56 -18.64
CA ARG A 705 -19.05 14.25 -17.81
C ARG A 705 -17.77 13.42 -17.67
N ARG A 706 -17.88 12.13 -17.38
CA ARG A 706 -16.72 11.23 -17.24
C ARG A 706 -15.90 11.15 -18.53
N LEU A 707 -16.55 11.04 -19.69
CA LEU A 707 -15.88 11.03 -20.99
C LEU A 707 -15.19 12.37 -21.27
N THR A 708 -15.85 13.47 -20.92
CA THR A 708 -15.28 14.82 -21.11
C THR A 708 -14.05 15.03 -20.24
N ASP A 709 -14.11 14.71 -18.95
CA ASP A 709 -12.98 14.86 -18.03
C ASP A 709 -11.78 13.99 -18.43
N LEU A 710 -12.04 12.79 -18.95
CA LEU A 710 -11.01 11.87 -19.41
C LEU A 710 -10.31 12.39 -20.68
N LEU A 711 -11.07 12.93 -21.63
CA LEU A 711 -10.59 13.18 -22.99
C LEU A 711 -10.22 14.63 -23.25
N LYS A 712 -10.73 15.56 -22.45
CA LYS A 712 -10.44 17.01 -22.55
C LYS A 712 -8.96 17.32 -22.76
N PRO A 713 -8.01 16.72 -22.01
CA PRO A 713 -6.59 17.04 -22.18
C PRO A 713 -6.01 16.63 -23.53
N TYR A 714 -6.65 15.72 -24.25
CA TYR A 714 -6.16 15.18 -25.52
C TYR A 714 -6.86 15.82 -26.72
N VAL A 715 -8.17 16.11 -26.61
CA VAL A 715 -8.96 16.65 -27.74
C VAL A 715 -8.93 18.17 -27.84
N LEU A 716 -8.44 18.84 -26.80
CA LEU A 716 -8.17 20.28 -26.79
C LEU A 716 -6.66 20.60 -26.85
N PHE A 717 -5.81 19.59 -26.98
CA PHE A 717 -4.37 19.76 -27.10
C PHE A 717 -4.03 20.28 -28.51
N GLU A 718 -3.31 21.39 -28.60
CA GLU A 718 -2.88 21.99 -29.87
C GLU A 718 -1.40 21.70 -30.20
N GLY A 719 -0.74 20.85 -29.41
CA GLY A 719 0.69 20.58 -29.60
C GLY A 719 0.95 19.59 -30.74
N ILE A 720 2.05 19.83 -31.46
CA ILE A 720 2.58 18.94 -32.49
C ILE A 720 3.80 18.22 -31.89
N PHE A 721 3.84 16.89 -32.00
CA PHE A 721 4.96 16.10 -31.48
C PHE A 721 6.12 16.08 -32.48
N ASP A 722 7.30 16.55 -32.06
CA ASP A 722 8.52 16.49 -32.87
C ASP A 722 9.05 15.05 -32.94
N ASP A 723 9.02 14.48 -34.14
CA ASP A 723 9.42 13.10 -34.43
C ASP A 723 10.77 12.99 -35.17
N LYS A 724 11.57 14.06 -35.24
CA LYS A 724 12.89 14.06 -35.92
C LYS A 724 13.83 12.95 -35.46
N ASN A 725 13.84 12.61 -34.16
CA ASN A 725 14.66 11.52 -33.66
C ASN A 725 14.18 10.17 -34.22
N SER A 726 12.87 9.99 -34.32
CA SER A 726 12.25 8.77 -34.87
C SER A 726 12.48 8.66 -36.37
N GLU A 727 12.44 9.77 -37.11
CA GLU A 727 12.85 9.82 -38.52
C GLU A 727 14.32 9.42 -38.70
N LYS A 728 15.23 9.98 -37.89
CA LYS A 728 16.65 9.57 -37.90
C LYS A 728 16.83 8.09 -37.59
N LEU A 729 16.07 7.55 -36.64
CA LEU A 729 16.09 6.13 -36.30
C LEU A 729 15.61 5.26 -37.48
N GLN A 730 14.56 5.69 -38.17
CA GLN A 730 14.05 5.02 -39.36
C GLN A 730 15.04 5.05 -40.53
N ILE A 731 15.78 6.15 -40.71
CA ILE A 731 16.83 6.24 -41.73
C ILE A 731 18.03 5.37 -41.35
N ALA A 732 18.41 5.35 -40.07
CA ALA A 732 19.50 4.52 -39.56
C ALA A 732 19.20 3.03 -39.75
N SER A 733 17.96 2.58 -39.49
CA SER A 733 17.58 1.19 -39.67
C SER A 733 17.72 0.70 -41.12
N ARG A 734 17.39 1.55 -42.10
CA ARG A 734 17.56 1.26 -43.54
C ARG A 734 19.03 1.04 -43.92
N LYS A 735 19.97 1.61 -43.17
CA LYS A 735 21.42 1.44 -43.40
C LYS A 735 21.97 0.19 -42.69
N THR A 736 21.46 -0.14 -41.50
CA THR A 736 21.97 -1.23 -40.67
C THR A 736 21.37 -2.60 -41.04
N CYS A 737 20.13 -2.63 -41.54
CA CYS A 737 19.44 -3.86 -41.95
C CYS A 737 18.69 -3.63 -43.28
N PRO A 738 19.24 -4.01 -44.45
CA PRO A 738 18.62 -3.76 -45.76
C PRO A 738 17.25 -4.45 -45.96
N GLU A 739 16.94 -5.49 -45.17
CA GLU A 739 15.65 -6.21 -45.19
C GLU A 739 14.48 -5.42 -44.53
N THR A 740 14.72 -4.16 -44.12
CA THR A 740 13.85 -3.34 -43.22
C THR A 740 12.55 -2.79 -43.80
N ASN A 741 12.14 -3.13 -45.02
CA ASN A 741 10.76 -2.83 -45.44
C ASN A 741 9.71 -3.52 -44.56
N VAL A 742 10.11 -4.56 -43.80
CA VAL A 742 9.27 -5.26 -42.82
C VAL A 742 8.97 -4.42 -41.56
N PHE A 743 9.93 -3.62 -41.07
CA PHE A 743 9.80 -2.83 -39.84
C PHE A 743 9.67 -1.32 -40.10
N ASN A 744 8.95 -0.94 -41.15
CA ASN A 744 8.66 0.46 -41.44
C ASN A 744 7.73 1.04 -40.38
N PHE A 745 8.11 2.15 -39.75
CA PHE A 745 7.29 2.95 -38.82
C PHE A 745 7.18 4.42 -39.25
N ASP A 746 7.31 4.70 -40.56
CA ASP A 746 7.11 6.03 -41.12
C ASP A 746 5.60 6.41 -41.11
N PRO A 747 5.18 7.42 -40.33
CA PRO A 747 3.78 7.83 -40.24
C PRO A 747 3.22 8.29 -41.58
N THR A 748 4.05 8.73 -42.54
CA THR A 748 3.59 9.10 -43.90
C THR A 748 3.06 7.92 -44.72
N SER A 749 3.33 6.68 -44.29
CA SER A 749 2.80 5.46 -44.93
C SER A 749 1.38 5.09 -44.49
N ILE A 750 0.79 5.84 -43.54
CA ILE A 750 -0.56 5.58 -43.05
C ILE A 750 -1.58 6.18 -44.02
N ASP A 751 -2.38 5.32 -44.66
CA ASP A 751 -3.64 5.74 -45.28
C ASP A 751 -4.72 5.84 -44.19
N TRP A 752 -5.02 7.08 -43.77
CA TRP A 752 -6.00 7.33 -42.72
C TRP A 752 -7.42 6.93 -43.08
N GLU A 753 -7.80 7.00 -44.36
CA GLU A 753 -9.16 6.64 -44.78
C GLU A 753 -9.35 5.13 -44.69
N ASP A 754 -8.40 4.37 -45.23
CA ASP A 754 -8.40 2.91 -45.16
C ASP A 754 -8.27 2.41 -43.71
N TYR A 755 -7.29 2.94 -42.96
CA TYR A 755 -7.07 2.54 -41.57
C TYR A 755 -8.31 2.78 -40.70
N MET A 756 -8.93 3.96 -40.78
CA MET A 756 -10.08 4.28 -39.93
C MET A 756 -11.32 3.46 -40.31
N MET A 757 -11.61 3.31 -41.61
CA MET A 757 -12.84 2.66 -42.08
C MET A 757 -12.76 1.14 -42.08
N ASN A 758 -11.62 0.58 -42.48
CA ASN A 758 -11.48 -0.85 -42.78
C ASN A 758 -10.69 -1.62 -41.72
N ALA A 759 -9.87 -0.97 -40.89
CA ALA A 759 -9.19 -1.61 -39.76
C ALA A 759 -9.78 -1.19 -38.40
N HIS A 760 -9.73 0.08 -38.05
CA HIS A 760 -10.01 0.54 -36.69
C HIS A 760 -11.49 0.47 -36.30
N ILE A 761 -12.37 1.23 -36.99
CA ILE A 761 -13.80 1.28 -36.63
C ILE A 761 -14.47 -0.06 -36.92
N SER A 762 -14.08 -0.74 -38.00
CA SER A 762 -14.54 -2.10 -38.32
C SER A 762 -14.12 -3.10 -37.26
N GLY A 763 -12.86 -3.09 -36.83
CA GLY A 763 -12.31 -3.95 -35.79
C GLY A 763 -13.04 -3.78 -34.45
N LEU A 764 -13.32 -2.54 -34.04
CA LEU A 764 -14.11 -2.25 -32.84
C LEU A 764 -15.51 -2.90 -32.85
N VAL A 765 -16.11 -3.04 -34.04
CA VAL A 765 -17.41 -3.71 -34.23
C VAL A 765 -17.25 -5.23 -34.30
N LEU A 766 -16.22 -5.72 -35.01
CA LEU A 766 -16.02 -7.12 -35.38
C LEU A 766 -15.50 -7.97 -34.21
N TRP A 767 -14.55 -7.44 -33.42
CA TRP A 767 -13.91 -8.16 -32.32
C TRP A 767 -14.73 -8.22 -31.04
N LYS A 768 -16.02 -7.80 -31.06
CA LYS A 768 -16.97 -8.02 -29.97
C LYS A 768 -16.44 -7.63 -28.57
N ILE A 769 -15.55 -6.65 -28.46
CA ILE A 769 -15.15 -6.03 -27.18
C ILE A 769 -16.37 -5.43 -26.45
N LEU A 770 -17.50 -5.30 -27.16
CA LEU A 770 -18.78 -4.79 -26.68
C LEU A 770 -19.78 -5.87 -26.22
N THR A 771 -19.41 -7.16 -26.15
CA THR A 771 -20.26 -8.20 -25.52
C THR A 771 -20.12 -8.34 -24.00
N TYR A 772 -19.09 -7.74 -23.38
CA TYR A 772 -18.86 -7.82 -21.92
C TYR A 772 -19.23 -6.56 -21.12
N PHE A 773 -19.97 -5.60 -21.72
CA PHE A 773 -20.56 -4.44 -21.02
C PHE A 773 -22.03 -4.18 -21.42
#